data_AF-A0A9Q9HHW6-F1
#
_entry.id   AF-A0A9Q9HHW6-F1
#
_cell.length_a   1.000
_cell.length_b   1.000
_cell.length_c   1.000
_cell.angle_alpha   90.00
_cell.angle_beta   90.00
_cell.angle_gamma   90.00
#
_symmetry.space_group_name_H-M   'P 1'
#
loop_
_entity.id
_entity.type
_entity.pdbx_description
1 polymer ?
#
loop_
_entity_poly.entity_id
_entity_poly.type
_entity_poly.pdbx_seq_one_letter_code
_entity_poly.pdbx_strand_id
1 'polypeptide(L)'
;MCEYCGQANHRIPEITDSSGTGTGGDASGKPTYTVDQIAQYLYQGFWEDTGRTQRSFDVQSGGQLTVNLSGLNATGKETARKALESWTALTGIEFAETTGSAQITFDDNNSGAYASSSVSNGTILSSHINVDDGWSEYGNYYLQTYIHEIGHALGLGHTGNYNGSASYGSDAHFANDSWQMSIMSYFSQSENTAVDASFAYLATAQLADIAAVHHLYGTPVNVETGDTTYGDGQTTGRFGMDLNGGWAVAIVDSGGTDVIDLGSRGYNQTLNLNAGTFSSLNGKTGNFSIASGTVIENAITGAGIDTITGNAAANVLESGGGNDQISAGEGNDTLIGGTGADYLTGGAGADRFVYRELGESGDSIADFDLAAGDRVDVSALLQDIGYTGTDAAGDGVVSLQAGSGGSWLKISYNGSSTLLVFLTGVDASADPAEIINTSATPDPDPEPTPDPEPTPDPDPTPEVIDNTYTYTDSFVPYWTSLLGTVTDTNGGTDTLDLSAVTLKASINLQSGVSGTIGSKSLTVSEGSEIENMILGSASDKGYGNSAANRIEGHDGNDQLFGLDGDDTLTGGTGNDILYGGLGGDSLDGGDGKNQLYGEEGDDTVLAGAGNDKIYGGDGNDSLDGGDGNNRMDGGLGDDAIATGSGKDRLQGGEGNDTLSAGEGRNRADGGLGDDSITGGSEKDQFKGGEGNDTIAAGDGDNKTDGGSGHDSISGGSGKDRVKGGEGNDTIAAGDGDNKVSGDDGNDVITSGSGSDKIKGGLGDDTLSAGDGDNKLDGGDGNDVITSGSGSDNVKGGDGDDTIETGAGADKINGGDGNDTIQAGAGDDKVIGGNGDDSLDGGEGDDKINAGNGDDTVGGGDGADKIKGGTGNDDIRGGSGDDLLDGSAGSDRLEGGAGTDILKGGGDADVFVFASAEDAGDTLRDFKLSDGDALDIGGLLLELDTNLEDALSSGSLSLSSTKDVWLQYDADGEGGSDPLQIAWLKGIKSSDQLTEDWFI
;
A
#
# COMPACT_ATOMS: atom_id res chain seq x y z
N MET A 1 22.92 -31.50 34.72
CA MET A 1 24.37 -31.26 34.64
C MET A 1 24.67 -31.07 33.17
N CYS A 2 25.15 -29.89 32.76
CA CYS A 2 25.68 -29.70 31.42
C CYS A 2 26.98 -30.50 31.31
N GLU A 3 27.11 -31.34 30.28
CA GLU A 3 28.21 -32.31 30.14
C GLU A 3 29.56 -31.67 29.76
N TYR A 4 29.60 -30.34 29.57
CA TYR A 4 30.82 -29.59 29.23
C TYR A 4 31.28 -28.56 30.27
N CYS A 5 30.52 -28.26 31.34
CA CYS A 5 30.96 -27.28 32.35
C CYS A 5 30.52 -27.51 33.81
N GLY A 6 29.75 -28.57 34.12
CA GLY A 6 29.56 -29.01 35.51
C GLY A 6 28.84 -28.05 36.48
N GLN A 7 28.19 -26.97 36.00
CA GLN A 7 27.39 -26.07 36.84
C GLN A 7 25.88 -26.22 36.62
N ALA A 8 25.09 -25.95 37.67
CA ALA A 8 23.67 -26.33 37.75
C ALA A 8 22.67 -25.30 37.17
N ASN A 9 23.11 -24.08 36.80
CA ASN A 9 22.20 -22.96 36.47
C ASN A 9 22.55 -22.17 35.19
N HIS A 10 23.23 -22.78 34.21
CA HIS A 10 23.51 -22.11 32.93
C HIS A 10 22.38 -22.38 31.94
N ARG A 11 21.60 -21.34 31.57
CA ARG A 11 20.75 -21.34 30.37
C ARG A 11 21.60 -20.85 29.21
N ILE A 12 21.49 -21.56 28.09
CA ILE A 12 22.01 -21.14 26.78
C ILE A 12 21.13 -19.95 26.34
N PRO A 13 21.68 -18.79 25.95
CA PRO A 13 20.90 -17.79 25.24
C PRO A 13 20.50 -18.37 23.90
N GLU A 14 19.21 -18.37 23.58
CA GLU A 14 18.73 -18.47 22.21
C GLU A 14 19.44 -17.38 21.41
N ILE A 15 20.20 -17.78 20.38
CA ILE A 15 20.50 -16.90 19.26
C ILE A 15 19.17 -16.80 18.53
N THR A 16 18.38 -15.79 18.88
CA THR A 16 17.41 -15.23 17.95
C THR A 16 18.21 -14.53 16.89
N ASP A 17 18.18 -15.08 15.69
CA ASP A 17 18.33 -14.32 14.46
C ASP A 17 17.62 -12.96 14.62
N SER A 18 18.37 -11.88 14.45
CA SER A 18 17.90 -10.50 14.51
C SER A 18 17.91 -9.82 13.14
N SER A 19 17.82 -10.57 12.04
CA SER A 19 17.32 -10.05 10.76
C SER A 19 15.84 -10.37 10.57
N GLY A 20 15.05 -10.16 11.62
CA GLY A 20 13.59 -10.21 11.52
C GLY A 20 13.07 -9.02 10.72
N THR A 21 12.85 -9.20 9.42
CA THR A 21 11.79 -8.53 8.66
C THR A 21 10.47 -8.89 9.33
N GLY A 22 10.11 -8.07 10.32
CA GLY A 22 8.92 -8.29 11.11
C GLY A 22 7.67 -8.01 10.29
N THR A 23 7.05 -9.07 9.74
CA THR A 23 5.59 -9.12 9.60
C THR A 23 5.00 -9.10 11.01
N GLY A 24 4.73 -7.90 11.52
CA GLY A 24 4.17 -7.70 12.84
C GLY A 24 3.52 -6.33 12.91
N GLY A 25 2.21 -6.29 12.66
CA GLY A 25 1.43 -5.08 12.96
C GLY A 25 1.78 -4.59 14.36
N ASP A 26 2.15 -3.31 14.44
CA ASP A 26 2.39 -2.61 15.70
C ASP A 26 1.16 -2.79 16.62
N ALA A 27 1.36 -2.67 17.93
CA ALA A 27 0.30 -2.59 18.93
C ALA A 27 -0.74 -1.49 18.64
N SER A 28 -0.51 -0.63 17.65
CA SER A 28 -1.43 0.39 17.13
C SER A 28 -2.21 0.01 15.85
N GLY A 29 -1.90 -1.13 15.20
CA GLY A 29 -2.59 -1.61 14.00
C GLY A 29 -2.30 -0.85 12.70
N LYS A 30 -1.22 -0.05 12.65
CA LYS A 30 -0.80 0.72 11.46
C LYS A 30 0.17 -0.10 10.57
N PRO A 31 0.16 0.08 9.23
CA PRO A 31 1.15 -0.54 8.34
C PRO A 31 2.54 0.04 8.58
N THR A 32 3.61 -0.71 8.32
CA THR A 32 4.99 -0.22 8.35
C THR A 32 5.42 0.09 6.92
N TYR A 33 5.87 1.32 6.66
CA TYR A 33 6.28 1.73 5.31
C TYR A 33 7.78 1.50 5.06
N THR A 34 8.16 1.23 3.83
CA THR A 34 9.56 1.24 3.39
C THR A 34 10.11 2.68 3.35
N VAL A 35 11.44 2.83 3.24
CA VAL A 35 12.07 4.16 3.07
C VAL A 35 11.49 4.87 1.84
N ASP A 36 11.26 4.14 0.75
CA ASP A 36 10.77 4.71 -0.52
C ASP A 36 9.29 5.09 -0.46
N GLN A 37 8.45 4.32 0.24
CA GLN A 37 7.05 4.68 0.49
C GLN A 37 6.95 5.98 1.31
N ILE A 38 7.76 6.11 2.37
CA ILE A 38 7.82 7.36 3.15
C ILE A 38 8.34 8.51 2.27
N ALA A 39 9.38 8.27 1.47
CA ALA A 39 9.94 9.27 0.58
C ALA A 39 8.93 9.77 -0.46
N GLN A 40 8.18 8.87 -1.10
CA GLN A 40 7.11 9.19 -2.04
C GLN A 40 6.04 10.07 -1.39
N TYR A 41 5.63 9.72 -0.17
CA TYR A 41 4.67 10.54 0.55
C TYR A 41 5.25 11.94 0.85
N LEU A 42 6.53 12.05 1.20
CA LEU A 42 7.18 13.35 1.46
C LEU A 42 7.22 14.25 0.22
N TYR A 43 7.54 13.76 -0.98
CA TYR A 43 7.68 14.62 -2.16
C TYR A 43 6.41 14.75 -3.00
N GLN A 44 5.45 13.83 -2.87
CA GLN A 44 4.22 13.78 -3.65
C GLN A 44 2.98 13.72 -2.74
N GLY A 45 2.83 12.66 -1.95
CA GLY A 45 1.58 12.37 -1.22
C GLY A 45 1.10 13.50 -0.31
N PHE A 46 1.98 14.10 0.50
CA PHE A 46 1.62 15.24 1.36
C PHE A 46 1.09 16.46 0.55
N TRP A 47 1.65 16.69 -0.63
CA TRP A 47 1.16 17.79 -1.46
C TRP A 47 -0.22 17.48 -2.02
N GLU A 48 -0.44 16.25 -2.49
CA GLU A 48 -1.72 15.78 -3.00
C GLU A 48 -2.82 15.86 -1.93
N ASP A 49 -2.53 15.38 -0.72
CA ASP A 49 -3.40 15.46 0.46
C ASP A 49 -3.80 16.90 0.83
N THR A 50 -2.98 17.89 0.43
CA THR A 50 -3.24 19.31 0.66
C THR A 50 -3.79 20.04 -0.57
N GLY A 51 -4.22 19.30 -1.60
CA GLY A 51 -4.77 19.82 -2.85
C GLY A 51 -3.72 20.55 -3.70
N ARG A 52 -2.45 20.15 -3.59
CA ARG A 52 -1.30 20.76 -4.25
C ARG A 52 -0.54 19.69 -5.03
N THR A 53 0.27 20.14 -5.99
CA THR A 53 1.17 19.23 -6.72
C THR A 53 2.54 19.18 -6.06
N GLN A 54 3.27 18.09 -6.29
CA GLN A 54 4.72 18.01 -6.08
C GLN A 54 5.42 19.28 -6.57
N ARG A 55 6.46 19.68 -5.84
CA ARG A 55 7.18 20.91 -6.09
C ARG A 55 8.64 20.87 -5.71
N SER A 56 9.49 21.48 -6.52
CA SER A 56 10.94 21.56 -6.29
C SER A 56 11.53 22.81 -6.93
N PHE A 57 12.73 23.21 -6.50
CA PHE A 57 13.51 24.20 -7.25
C PHE A 57 13.99 23.61 -8.59
N ASP A 58 14.09 24.44 -9.62
CA ASP A 58 14.78 24.07 -10.87
C ASP A 58 16.30 24.12 -10.65
N VAL A 59 16.81 23.09 -9.97
CA VAL A 59 18.22 22.85 -9.64
C VAL A 59 18.46 21.35 -9.66
N GLN A 60 19.70 20.95 -9.94
CA GLN A 60 20.12 19.54 -9.87
C GLN A 60 21.18 19.39 -8.79
N SER A 61 21.48 18.16 -8.39
CA SER A 61 22.65 17.88 -7.55
C SER A 61 23.93 18.49 -8.13
N GLY A 62 24.79 19.05 -7.26
CA GLY A 62 25.95 19.87 -7.64
C GLY A 62 25.61 21.29 -8.11
N GLY A 63 24.32 21.64 -8.21
CA GLY A 63 23.84 22.98 -8.48
C GLY A 63 23.93 23.92 -7.27
N GLN A 64 23.46 25.16 -7.43
CA GLN A 64 23.54 26.19 -6.39
C GLN A 64 22.21 26.90 -6.19
N LEU A 65 21.81 27.06 -4.92
CA LEU A 65 20.69 27.91 -4.50
C LEU A 65 21.19 29.11 -3.69
N THR A 66 20.66 30.30 -3.98
CA THR A 66 21.01 31.51 -3.21
C THR A 66 20.18 31.62 -1.94
N VAL A 67 20.83 31.90 -0.81
CA VAL A 67 20.19 32.03 0.51
C VAL A 67 20.47 33.39 1.13
N ASN A 68 19.49 34.00 1.80
CA ASN A 68 19.67 35.24 2.53
C ASN A 68 19.32 35.08 4.02
N LEU A 69 20.37 35.08 4.85
CA LEU A 69 20.27 34.96 6.31
C LEU A 69 20.26 36.32 7.03
N SER A 70 20.09 37.43 6.31
CA SER A 70 20.18 38.77 6.91
C SER A 70 19.08 39.06 7.93
N GLY A 71 17.93 38.39 7.81
CA GLY A 71 16.79 38.50 8.71
C GLY A 71 16.93 37.76 10.03
N LEU A 72 17.98 36.95 10.22
CA LEU A 72 18.24 36.23 11.47
C LEU A 72 19.18 36.98 12.41
N ASN A 73 19.08 36.72 13.71
CA ASN A 73 20.09 37.10 14.70
C ASN A 73 21.38 36.26 14.57
N ALA A 74 22.42 36.56 15.36
CA ALA A 74 23.73 35.91 15.24
C ALA A 74 23.68 34.39 15.49
N THR A 75 22.91 33.95 16.50
CA THR A 75 22.74 32.53 16.83
C THR A 75 21.95 31.83 15.72
N GLY A 76 20.85 32.42 15.25
CA GLY A 76 20.05 31.89 14.15
C GLY A 76 20.87 31.70 12.88
N LYS A 77 21.74 32.67 12.52
CA LYS A 77 22.65 32.52 11.35
C LYS A 77 23.61 31.35 11.50
N GLU A 78 24.18 31.15 12.68
CA GLU A 78 25.10 30.04 12.92
C GLU A 78 24.38 28.69 12.81
N THR A 79 23.18 28.58 13.38
CA THR A 79 22.37 27.35 13.31
C THR A 79 21.87 27.08 11.90
N ALA A 80 21.37 28.10 11.19
CA ALA A 80 20.92 27.97 9.81
C ALA A 80 22.04 27.51 8.87
N ARG A 81 23.28 27.98 9.06
CA ARG A 81 24.44 27.49 8.31
C ARG A 81 24.69 26.00 8.52
N LYS A 82 24.66 25.53 9.76
CA LYS A 82 24.83 24.10 10.07
C LYS A 82 23.74 23.26 9.42
N ALA A 83 22.50 23.75 9.42
CA ALA A 83 21.37 23.07 8.78
C ALA A 83 21.45 23.08 7.25
N LEU A 84 21.91 24.18 6.63
CA LEU A 84 22.16 24.23 5.19
C LEU A 84 23.34 23.31 4.81
N GLU A 85 24.40 23.28 5.61
CA GLU A 85 25.55 22.40 5.41
C GLU A 85 25.17 20.92 5.51
N SER A 86 24.19 20.54 6.35
CA SER A 86 23.69 19.17 6.41
C SER A 86 22.90 18.81 5.15
N TRP A 87 22.04 19.70 4.64
CA TRP A 87 21.38 19.47 3.35
C TRP A 87 22.36 19.43 2.16
N THR A 88 23.41 20.26 2.16
CA THR A 88 24.50 20.17 1.18
C THR A 88 25.16 18.79 1.23
N ALA A 89 25.36 18.23 2.43
CA ALA A 89 25.99 16.92 2.63
C ALA A 89 25.15 15.75 2.11
N LEU A 90 23.85 15.96 1.89
CA LEU A 90 22.93 14.90 1.46
C LEU A 90 22.49 15.04 0.00
N THR A 91 22.42 16.29 -0.49
CA THR A 91 21.90 16.61 -1.83
C THR A 91 22.99 16.98 -2.82
N GLY A 92 24.18 17.37 -2.33
CA GLY A 92 25.22 17.99 -3.15
C GLY A 92 24.89 19.41 -3.64
N ILE A 93 23.74 19.99 -3.28
CA ILE A 93 23.34 21.36 -3.65
C ILE A 93 24.09 22.36 -2.77
N GLU A 94 24.74 23.35 -3.38
CA GLU A 94 25.42 24.41 -2.64
C GLU A 94 24.44 25.55 -2.28
N PHE A 95 24.38 25.91 -0.99
CA PHE A 95 23.62 27.06 -0.52
C PHE A 95 24.50 28.31 -0.39
N ALA A 96 24.48 29.18 -1.40
CA ALA A 96 25.32 30.36 -1.48
C ALA A 96 24.70 31.57 -0.77
N GLU A 97 25.34 32.04 0.31
CA GLU A 97 24.88 33.21 1.06
C GLU A 97 24.98 34.53 0.27
N THR A 98 23.89 35.30 0.29
CA THR A 98 23.81 36.66 -0.26
C THR A 98 23.09 37.60 0.71
N THR A 99 23.27 38.90 0.50
CA THR A 99 22.60 39.97 1.27
C THR A 99 21.49 40.67 0.50
N GLY A 100 21.27 40.28 -0.77
CA GLY A 100 20.26 40.84 -1.67
C GLY A 100 19.07 39.89 -1.89
N SER A 101 18.48 39.91 -3.09
CA SER A 101 17.47 38.91 -3.48
C SER A 101 18.08 37.51 -3.44
N ALA A 102 17.33 36.54 -2.91
CA ALA A 102 17.74 35.15 -2.78
C ALA A 102 16.54 34.24 -3.09
N GLN A 103 16.83 32.99 -3.46
CA GLN A 103 15.81 31.97 -3.66
C GLN A 103 15.23 31.50 -2.33
N ILE A 104 16.05 31.39 -1.29
CA ILE A 104 15.59 31.09 0.07
C ILE A 104 15.91 32.27 0.98
N THR A 105 14.92 32.75 1.73
CA THR A 105 15.08 33.85 2.68
C THR A 105 14.71 33.40 4.09
N PHE A 106 15.39 33.95 5.09
CA PHE A 106 15.17 33.60 6.49
C PHE A 106 14.84 34.83 7.34
N ASP A 107 13.91 34.70 8.28
CA ASP A 107 13.70 35.62 9.39
C ASP A 107 13.37 34.91 10.72
N ASP A 108 13.40 35.67 11.82
CA ASP A 108 13.14 35.19 13.18
C ASP A 108 12.14 36.07 13.95
N ASN A 109 11.31 36.83 13.21
CA ASN A 109 10.50 37.90 13.78
C ASN A 109 9.05 37.49 14.09
N ASN A 110 8.62 36.31 13.64
CA ASN A 110 7.28 35.80 13.87
C ASN A 110 7.31 34.55 14.76
N SER A 111 6.27 34.41 15.58
CA SER A 111 6.14 33.26 16.47
C SER A 111 5.99 31.96 15.69
N GLY A 112 6.70 30.92 16.15
CA GLY A 112 6.67 29.58 15.58
C GLY A 112 7.81 29.32 14.60
N ALA A 113 7.74 28.16 13.95
CA ALA A 113 8.61 27.78 12.84
C ALA A 113 7.72 27.38 11.67
N TYR A 114 8.03 27.88 10.47
CA TYR A 114 7.32 27.52 9.25
C TYR A 114 8.12 27.90 8.01
N ALA A 115 7.89 27.18 6.92
CA ALA A 115 8.34 27.51 5.58
C ALA A 115 7.16 27.75 4.64
N SER A 116 7.35 28.63 3.66
CA SER A 116 6.38 28.90 2.61
C SER A 116 7.07 29.13 1.28
N SER A 117 6.42 28.74 0.19
CA SER A 117 7.01 28.78 -1.15
C SER A 117 6.07 29.44 -2.14
N SER A 118 6.63 30.25 -3.04
CA SER A 118 5.98 30.73 -4.25
C SER A 118 6.27 29.73 -5.37
N VAL A 119 5.22 29.16 -5.95
CA VAL A 119 5.32 28.05 -6.90
C VAL A 119 4.62 28.42 -8.21
N SER A 120 5.20 28.02 -9.34
CA SER A 120 4.57 28.12 -10.65
C SER A 120 4.78 26.81 -11.40
N ASN A 121 3.68 26.12 -11.74
CA ASN A 121 3.69 24.84 -12.46
C ASN A 121 4.63 23.79 -11.82
N GLY A 122 4.54 23.61 -10.50
CA GLY A 122 5.42 22.69 -9.75
C GLY A 122 6.82 23.24 -9.45
N THR A 123 7.30 24.29 -10.13
CA THR A 123 8.61 24.87 -9.84
C THR A 123 8.54 25.90 -8.71
N ILE A 124 9.33 25.70 -7.66
CA ILE A 124 9.56 26.67 -6.58
C ILE A 124 10.39 27.82 -7.13
N LEU A 125 9.83 29.03 -7.12
CA LEU A 125 10.50 30.25 -7.54
C LEU A 125 11.27 30.90 -6.38
N SER A 126 10.70 30.82 -5.18
CA SER A 126 11.31 31.32 -3.94
C SER A 126 10.66 30.68 -2.72
N SER A 127 11.44 30.42 -1.69
CA SER A 127 10.98 29.97 -0.37
C SER A 127 11.34 30.98 0.73
N HIS A 128 10.52 31.04 1.76
CA HIS A 128 10.70 31.87 2.94
C HIS A 128 10.56 30.99 4.18
N ILE A 129 11.54 31.06 5.07
CA ILE A 129 11.61 30.30 6.32
C ILE A 129 11.61 31.29 7.49
N ASN A 130 10.71 31.08 8.44
CA ASN A 130 10.72 31.76 9.73
C ASN A 130 11.03 30.75 10.83
N VAL A 131 11.97 31.07 11.72
CA VAL A 131 12.18 30.35 12.99
C VAL A 131 12.37 31.37 14.10
N ASP A 132 11.37 31.49 14.98
CA ASP A 132 11.33 32.46 16.09
C ASP A 132 12.60 32.41 16.97
N ASP A 133 13.10 33.58 17.39
CA ASP A 133 14.35 33.67 18.16
C ASP A 133 14.29 32.97 19.53
N GLY A 134 13.09 32.88 20.11
CA GLY A 134 12.83 32.25 21.40
C GLY A 134 13.03 30.74 21.35
N TRP A 135 13.00 30.14 20.16
CA TRP A 135 13.21 28.70 20.00
C TRP A 135 14.66 28.28 20.30
N SER A 136 15.59 29.23 20.35
CA SER A 136 16.97 28.97 20.80
C SER A 136 17.05 28.41 22.23
N GLU A 137 15.99 28.60 23.05
CA GLU A 137 15.89 28.02 24.39
C GLU A 137 15.64 26.50 24.39
N TYR A 138 15.17 25.91 23.27
CA TYR A 138 14.93 24.46 23.13
C TYR A 138 16.22 23.65 22.85
N GLY A 139 17.38 24.28 22.85
CA GLY A 139 18.68 23.60 22.76
C GLY A 139 18.86 22.87 21.43
N ASN A 140 19.10 21.55 21.47
CA ASN A 140 19.38 20.74 20.28
C ASN A 140 18.23 20.70 19.28
N TYR A 141 16.98 20.79 19.76
CA TYR A 141 15.80 20.83 18.88
C TYR A 141 15.81 22.05 17.96
N TYR A 142 16.47 23.15 18.36
CA TYR A 142 16.59 24.35 17.54
C TYR A 142 17.29 24.08 16.21
N LEU A 143 18.34 23.25 16.20
CA LEU A 143 19.03 22.87 14.96
C LEU A 143 18.11 22.00 14.09
N GLN A 144 17.47 21.00 14.70
CA GLN A 144 16.55 20.09 14.02
C GLN A 144 15.39 20.85 13.34
N THR A 145 14.85 21.88 13.99
CA THR A 145 13.83 22.76 13.39
C THR A 145 14.34 23.46 12.14
N TYR A 146 15.55 24.00 12.12
CA TYR A 146 16.09 24.60 10.88
C TYR A 146 16.24 23.56 9.77
N ILE A 147 16.70 22.35 10.08
CA ILE A 147 16.84 21.29 9.06
C ILE A 147 15.46 20.92 8.49
N HIS A 148 14.45 20.78 9.36
CA HIS A 148 13.05 20.50 9.00
C HIS A 148 12.47 21.60 8.08
N GLU A 149 12.56 22.87 8.47
CA GLU A 149 12.00 23.97 7.66
C GLU A 149 12.72 24.15 6.33
N ILE A 150 14.02 23.83 6.26
CA ILE A 150 14.74 23.80 4.99
C ILE A 150 14.22 22.65 4.11
N GLY A 151 13.88 21.48 4.68
CA GLY A 151 13.22 20.38 3.96
C GLY A 151 11.93 20.84 3.29
N HIS A 152 11.07 21.55 4.02
CA HIS A 152 9.87 22.17 3.42
C HIS A 152 10.19 23.19 2.34
N ALA A 153 11.19 24.04 2.55
CA ALA A 153 11.60 25.03 1.56
C ALA A 153 12.13 24.37 0.28
N LEU A 154 12.71 23.17 0.37
CA LEU A 154 13.14 22.30 -0.72
C LEU A 154 12.01 21.46 -1.31
N GLY A 155 10.78 21.55 -0.80
CA GLY A 155 9.63 20.88 -1.39
C GLY A 155 9.23 19.55 -0.74
N LEU A 156 9.78 19.21 0.43
CA LEU A 156 9.28 18.08 1.21
C LEU A 156 8.02 18.46 2.01
N GLY A 157 7.09 17.53 2.13
CA GLY A 157 5.95 17.56 3.03
C GLY A 157 6.27 17.01 4.42
N HIS A 158 5.26 16.89 5.27
CA HIS A 158 5.34 16.04 6.47
C HIS A 158 5.10 14.57 6.12
N THR A 159 5.43 13.66 7.03
CA THR A 159 5.15 12.22 6.92
C THR A 159 3.69 11.84 7.20
N GLY A 160 2.80 12.82 7.36
CA GLY A 160 1.35 12.66 7.41
C GLY A 160 0.64 14.00 7.23
N ASN A 161 -0.68 14.01 7.07
CA ASN A 161 -1.47 15.24 6.89
C ASN A 161 -1.75 15.95 8.22
N TYR A 162 -0.69 16.30 8.95
CA TYR A 162 -0.75 17.07 10.18
C TYR A 162 0.02 18.38 10.07
N ASN A 163 -0.42 19.40 10.80
CA ASN A 163 0.22 20.71 10.81
C ASN A 163 0.03 21.39 12.18
N GLY A 164 1.12 21.78 12.83
CA GLY A 164 1.12 22.45 14.13
C GLY A 164 1.27 21.50 15.32
N SER A 165 0.21 20.75 15.69
CA SER A 165 0.28 19.74 16.77
C SER A 165 -0.30 18.42 16.32
N ALA A 166 0.40 17.32 16.59
CA ALA A 166 -0.01 15.96 16.24
C ALA A 166 0.29 15.00 17.40
N SER A 167 -0.40 13.86 17.45
CA SER A 167 -0.11 12.73 18.34
C SER A 167 -0.01 11.45 17.54
N TYR A 168 1.06 10.68 17.76
CA TYR A 168 1.35 9.46 17.00
C TYR A 168 0.16 8.48 16.93
N GLY A 169 -0.58 8.31 18.03
CA GLY A 169 -1.70 7.38 18.07
C GLY A 169 -2.84 7.71 17.10
N SER A 170 -3.11 9.00 16.89
CA SER A 170 -4.23 9.51 16.08
C SER A 170 -3.85 9.93 14.68
N ASP A 171 -2.68 10.55 14.53
CA ASP A 171 -2.36 11.33 13.33
C ASP A 171 -1.27 10.69 12.45
N ALA A 172 -0.54 9.68 12.94
CA ALA A 172 0.42 8.94 12.13
C ALA A 172 -0.29 8.00 11.15
N HIS A 173 0.09 8.06 9.88
CA HIS A 173 -0.46 7.19 8.82
C HIS A 173 0.13 5.78 8.86
N PHE A 174 1.41 5.65 9.23
CA PHE A 174 2.16 4.39 9.28
C PHE A 174 2.96 4.25 10.59
N ALA A 175 3.30 3.01 10.94
CA ALA A 175 3.86 2.62 12.23
C ALA A 175 5.27 3.18 12.46
N ASN A 176 6.06 3.33 11.41
CA ASN A 176 7.41 3.86 11.50
C ASN A 176 7.52 5.37 11.19
N ASP A 177 6.41 6.13 11.26
CA ASP A 177 6.42 7.59 11.23
C ASP A 177 7.15 8.13 12.47
N SER A 178 8.46 8.41 12.32
CA SER A 178 9.31 8.85 13.41
C SER A 178 10.54 9.60 12.91
N TRP A 179 11.20 10.29 13.84
CA TRP A 179 12.53 10.89 13.64
C TRP A 179 13.62 9.89 13.25
N GLN A 180 13.42 8.58 13.33
CA GLN A 180 14.40 7.62 12.79
C GLN A 180 14.32 7.57 11.27
N MET A 181 13.12 7.68 10.71
CA MET A 181 12.88 7.57 9.27
C MET A 181 12.95 8.90 8.56
N SER A 182 12.43 9.98 9.18
CA SER A 182 12.36 11.30 8.57
C SER A 182 12.41 12.43 9.60
N ILE A 183 13.15 13.50 9.29
CA ILE A 183 13.16 14.75 10.03
C ILE A 183 11.84 15.53 9.89
N MET A 184 11.03 15.19 8.88
CA MET A 184 9.74 15.80 8.62
C MET A 184 8.63 15.24 9.52
N SER A 185 8.91 14.18 10.27
CA SER A 185 8.00 13.61 11.26
C SER A 185 7.86 14.49 12.50
N TYR A 186 6.64 14.54 13.06
CA TYR A 186 6.40 15.16 14.36
C TYR A 186 6.73 14.24 15.54
N PHE A 187 6.95 12.94 15.30
CA PHE A 187 7.02 11.95 16.35
C PHE A 187 8.46 11.56 16.66
N SER A 188 8.90 11.92 17.87
CA SER A 188 10.18 11.42 18.38
C SER A 188 10.12 9.92 18.71
N GLN A 189 11.27 9.26 18.87
CA GLN A 189 11.32 7.86 19.36
C GLN A 189 10.80 7.71 20.81
N SER A 190 10.48 8.82 21.49
CA SER A 190 9.82 8.80 22.79
C SER A 190 8.29 8.78 22.68
N GLU A 191 7.74 9.22 21.54
CA GLU A 191 6.31 9.25 21.25
C GLU A 191 5.89 8.08 20.36
N ASN A 192 6.70 7.76 19.35
CA ASN A 192 6.60 6.56 18.55
C ASN A 192 7.61 5.52 19.06
N THR A 193 7.13 4.51 19.78
CA THR A 193 7.95 3.39 20.28
C THR A 193 7.87 2.14 19.39
N ALA A 194 7.23 2.23 18.22
CA ALA A 194 7.12 1.13 17.27
C ALA A 194 8.39 0.94 16.45
N VAL A 195 9.28 1.94 16.44
CA VAL A 195 10.59 1.88 15.79
C VAL A 195 11.67 1.40 16.75
N ASP A 196 12.62 0.60 16.26
CA ASP A 196 13.77 0.13 17.05
C ASP A 196 14.89 1.17 17.09
N ALA A 197 14.61 2.31 17.73
CA ALA A 197 15.61 3.37 17.93
C ALA A 197 15.53 4.03 19.29
N SER A 198 16.70 4.43 19.79
CA SER A 198 16.82 5.26 20.96
C SER A 198 16.55 6.73 20.62
N PHE A 199 15.91 7.46 21.54
CA PHE A 199 15.74 8.90 21.38
C PHE A 199 17.08 9.61 21.13
N ALA A 200 17.15 10.36 20.04
CA ALA A 200 18.25 11.25 19.70
C ALA A 200 17.72 12.42 18.88
N TYR A 201 18.33 13.60 19.06
CA TYR A 201 18.09 14.71 18.13
C TYR A 201 18.85 14.47 16.84
N LEU A 202 18.34 15.02 15.74
CA LEU A 202 18.88 14.79 14.41
C LEU A 202 19.90 15.87 14.03
N ALA A 203 21.09 15.46 13.57
CA ALA A 203 22.08 16.38 13.01
C ALA A 203 21.97 16.49 11.47
N THR A 204 21.28 15.54 10.83
CA THR A 204 21.02 15.48 9.39
C THR A 204 19.58 15.10 9.13
N ALA A 205 19.10 15.28 7.90
CA ALA A 205 17.92 14.55 7.44
C ALA A 205 18.20 13.04 7.42
N GLN A 206 17.16 12.21 7.43
CA GLN A 206 17.23 10.74 7.56
C GLN A 206 16.92 10.04 6.24
N LEU A 207 16.96 8.70 6.21
CA LEU A 207 16.90 7.90 4.98
C LEU A 207 15.74 8.27 4.05
N ALA A 208 14.51 8.45 4.57
CA ALA A 208 13.36 8.79 3.73
C ALA A 208 13.43 10.22 3.19
N ASP A 209 13.99 11.15 3.96
CA ASP A 209 14.23 12.52 3.49
C ASP A 209 15.25 12.53 2.35
N ILE A 210 16.31 11.72 2.49
CA ILE A 210 17.38 11.59 1.50
C ILE A 210 16.85 11.01 0.20
N ALA A 211 16.11 9.89 0.27
CA ALA A 211 15.46 9.30 -0.89
C ALA A 211 14.51 10.30 -1.57
N ALA A 212 13.73 11.07 -0.79
CA ALA A 212 12.82 12.07 -1.33
C ALA A 212 13.56 13.22 -2.06
N VAL A 213 14.64 13.76 -1.48
CA VAL A 213 15.40 14.82 -2.15
C VAL A 213 16.24 14.30 -3.32
N HIS A 214 16.68 13.05 -3.29
CA HIS A 214 17.34 12.41 -4.44
C HIS A 214 16.35 12.21 -5.59
N HIS A 215 15.08 11.91 -5.31
CA HIS A 215 14.03 11.91 -6.32
C HIS A 215 13.83 13.32 -6.90
N LEU A 216 13.71 14.35 -6.05
CA LEU A 216 13.45 15.72 -6.49
C LEU A 216 14.60 16.39 -7.25
N TYR A 217 15.85 16.08 -6.90
CA TYR A 217 17.04 16.82 -7.34
C TYR A 217 18.12 15.94 -7.99
N GLY A 218 17.92 14.63 -8.04
CA GLY A 218 18.89 13.63 -8.48
C GLY A 218 19.81 13.16 -7.35
N THR A 219 20.26 11.91 -7.43
CA THR A 219 21.30 11.35 -6.56
C THR A 219 22.62 12.10 -6.76
N PRO A 220 23.28 12.54 -5.68
CA PRO A 220 24.54 13.26 -5.77
C PRO A 220 25.68 12.36 -6.20
N VAL A 221 26.59 12.97 -6.98
CA VAL A 221 27.89 12.39 -7.36
C VAL A 221 29.05 13.27 -6.90
N ASN A 222 28.76 14.31 -6.11
CA ASN A 222 29.67 15.39 -5.74
C ASN A 222 29.75 15.61 -4.22
N VAL A 223 29.29 14.65 -3.44
CA VAL A 223 29.34 14.68 -1.98
C VAL A 223 30.50 13.80 -1.55
N GLU A 224 31.42 14.37 -0.76
CA GLU A 224 32.53 13.64 -0.11
C GLU A 224 33.35 12.70 -1.02
N THR A 225 33.51 13.03 -2.32
CA THR A 225 34.09 12.20 -3.41
C THR A 225 35.55 11.72 -3.29
N GLY A 226 36.18 11.80 -2.13
CA GLY A 226 37.50 11.20 -1.90
C GLY A 226 37.59 10.76 -0.45
N ASP A 227 38.66 10.05 -0.09
CA ASP A 227 38.79 9.34 1.19
C ASP A 227 38.31 10.14 2.41
N THR A 228 37.20 9.68 2.98
CA THR A 228 36.47 10.32 4.06
C THR A 228 36.51 9.46 5.33
N THR A 229 36.75 10.12 6.45
CA THR A 229 36.61 9.52 7.78
C THR A 229 35.39 10.09 8.47
N TYR A 230 34.52 9.21 8.94
CA TYR A 230 33.42 9.52 9.86
C TYR A 230 33.75 8.99 11.25
N GLY A 231 33.33 9.70 12.29
CA GLY A 231 33.63 9.37 13.68
C GLY A 231 34.92 10.04 14.19
N ASP A 232 35.82 9.24 14.74
CA ASP A 232 37.06 9.70 15.34
C ASP A 232 37.96 10.33 14.28
N GLY A 233 38.34 11.59 14.52
CA GLY A 233 39.20 12.31 13.57
C GLY A 233 38.54 12.68 12.24
N GLN A 234 37.20 12.71 12.18
CA GLN A 234 36.43 12.99 10.96
C GLN A 234 37.00 14.10 10.06
N THR A 235 36.90 13.91 8.75
CA THR A 235 37.52 14.79 7.73
C THR A 235 36.52 15.70 7.02
N THR A 236 35.21 15.41 7.10
CA THR A 236 34.14 16.18 6.43
C THR A 236 34.12 17.65 6.84
N GLY A 237 34.53 17.95 8.08
CA GLY A 237 34.39 19.28 8.69
C GLY A 237 32.96 19.66 9.05
N ARG A 238 31.99 18.75 8.88
CA ARG A 238 30.56 19.00 9.09
C ARG A 238 30.12 18.63 10.50
N PHE A 239 29.03 19.26 10.94
CA PHE A 239 28.45 18.99 12.25
C PHE A 239 27.85 17.58 12.33
N GLY A 240 28.03 16.88 13.46
CA GLY A 240 27.49 15.54 13.71
C GLY A 240 28.34 14.39 13.19
N MET A 241 29.27 14.63 12.26
CA MET A 241 30.12 13.59 11.65
C MET A 241 31.20 13.04 12.59
N ASP A 242 31.28 13.53 13.83
CA ASP A 242 32.12 12.94 14.88
C ASP A 242 31.49 11.70 15.53
N LEU A 243 30.25 11.36 15.13
CA LEU A 243 29.47 10.20 15.57
C LEU A 243 29.52 9.99 17.08
N ASN A 244 29.44 11.07 17.86
CA ASN A 244 29.69 11.01 19.30
C ASN A 244 28.56 10.44 20.17
N GLY A 245 27.47 9.97 19.54
CA GLY A 245 26.28 9.46 20.22
C GLY A 245 25.34 10.55 20.77
N GLY A 246 25.69 11.84 20.61
CA GLY A 246 24.81 12.96 20.98
C GLY A 246 23.68 13.21 19.98
N TRP A 247 23.82 12.69 18.76
CA TRP A 247 22.96 12.94 17.61
C TRP A 247 22.71 11.64 16.84
N ALA A 248 21.58 11.59 16.12
CA ALA A 248 21.38 10.64 15.04
C ALA A 248 21.76 11.27 13.69
N VAL A 249 22.39 10.47 12.84
CA VAL A 249 23.03 10.91 11.59
C VAL A 249 22.76 9.87 10.50
N ALA A 250 22.41 10.36 9.32
CA ALA A 250 22.46 9.61 8.07
C ALA A 250 23.52 10.24 7.17
N ILE A 251 24.30 9.42 6.48
CA ILE A 251 25.39 9.88 5.60
C ILE A 251 25.11 9.56 4.14
N VAL A 252 25.64 10.41 3.28
CA VAL A 252 25.80 10.17 1.85
C VAL A 252 27.27 10.39 1.53
N ASP A 253 27.85 9.46 0.77
CA ASP A 253 29.18 9.59 0.17
C ASP A 253 29.07 9.17 -1.30
N SER A 254 29.79 9.86 -2.18
CA SER A 254 29.78 9.63 -3.63
C SER A 254 31.07 8.98 -4.14
N GLY A 255 31.99 8.60 -3.26
CA GLY A 255 33.11 7.73 -3.57
C GLY A 255 34.40 8.14 -2.88
N GLY A 256 35.38 7.26 -2.91
CA GLY A 256 36.58 7.41 -2.11
C GLY A 256 36.97 6.04 -1.58
N THR A 257 37.83 6.01 -0.59
CA THR A 257 37.98 4.86 0.29
C THR A 257 37.75 5.34 1.70
N ASP A 258 36.56 5.01 2.21
CA ASP A 258 35.96 5.69 3.34
C ASP A 258 35.98 4.80 4.57
N VAL A 259 35.96 5.42 5.75
CA VAL A 259 36.07 4.72 7.03
C VAL A 259 35.12 5.26 8.08
N ILE A 260 34.40 4.35 8.74
CA ILE A 260 33.75 4.63 10.03
C ILE A 260 34.75 4.31 11.14
N ASP A 261 35.37 5.35 11.71
CA ASP A 261 36.33 5.20 12.81
C ASP A 261 35.66 5.46 14.17
N LEU A 262 35.55 4.42 14.97
CA LEU A 262 35.04 4.39 16.33
C LEU A 262 36.09 3.79 17.29
N GLY A 263 37.37 3.82 16.93
CA GLY A 263 38.44 3.16 17.67
C GLY A 263 38.63 3.69 19.11
N SER A 264 38.24 4.94 19.39
CA SER A 264 38.30 5.50 20.75
C SER A 264 37.10 5.12 21.64
N ARG A 265 36.09 4.42 21.09
CA ARG A 265 34.84 4.15 21.81
C ARG A 265 35.00 2.97 22.76
N GLY A 266 34.25 3.00 23.86
CA GLY A 266 34.24 1.93 24.87
C GLY A 266 32.87 1.29 25.07
N TYR A 267 31.92 1.62 24.20
CA TYR A 267 30.60 0.99 24.15
C TYR A 267 30.65 -0.17 23.15
N ASN A 268 29.77 -1.15 23.35
CA ASN A 268 29.45 -2.12 22.32
C ASN A 268 28.81 -1.39 21.13
N GLN A 269 29.40 -1.53 19.95
CA GLN A 269 28.86 -1.05 18.68
C GLN A 269 28.16 -2.19 17.96
N THR A 270 27.08 -1.88 17.26
CA THR A 270 26.56 -2.72 16.17
C THR A 270 26.60 -1.86 14.92
N LEU A 271 27.61 -2.07 14.09
CA LEU A 271 27.91 -1.29 12.89
C LEU A 271 27.68 -2.14 11.65
N ASN A 272 26.82 -1.66 10.76
CA ASN A 272 26.54 -2.28 9.48
C ASN A 272 26.89 -1.29 8.36
N LEU A 273 27.76 -1.72 7.43
CA LEU A 273 28.23 -0.92 6.30
C LEU A 273 27.32 -1.02 5.07
N ASN A 274 26.25 -1.81 5.11
CA ASN A 274 25.27 -1.89 4.04
C ASN A 274 24.37 -0.64 4.03
N ALA A 275 24.19 -0.08 2.83
CA ALA A 275 23.27 1.04 2.62
C ALA A 275 21.82 0.67 2.97
N GLY A 276 21.02 1.65 3.38
CA GLY A 276 19.63 1.46 3.79
C GLY A 276 19.45 0.83 5.18
N THR A 277 20.53 0.47 5.87
CA THR A 277 20.48 -0.15 7.20
C THR A 277 20.73 0.85 8.34
N PHE A 278 20.32 0.46 9.54
CA PHE A 278 20.56 1.23 10.77
C PHE A 278 21.59 0.53 11.67
N SER A 279 22.51 1.33 12.18
CA SER A 279 23.54 0.94 13.14
C SER A 279 23.27 1.52 14.53
N SER A 280 23.73 0.82 15.55
CA SER A 280 23.58 1.17 16.96
C SER A 280 24.92 1.56 17.55
N LEU A 281 25.14 2.86 17.75
CA LEU A 281 26.44 3.41 18.12
C LEU A 281 26.41 4.06 19.50
N ASN A 282 27.52 3.98 20.24
CA ASN A 282 27.72 4.63 21.54
C ASN A 282 26.60 4.36 22.58
N GLY A 283 26.04 3.15 22.57
CA GLY A 283 24.97 2.74 23.49
C GLY A 283 23.58 3.30 23.15
N LYS A 284 23.38 3.77 21.92
CA LYS A 284 22.06 4.08 21.35
C LYS A 284 21.71 3.06 20.26
N THR A 285 20.44 2.72 20.17
CA THR A 285 19.90 1.89 19.09
C THR A 285 19.55 2.75 17.88
N GLY A 286 19.91 2.32 16.68
CA GLY A 286 19.41 2.85 15.40
C GLY A 286 19.72 4.33 15.13
N ASN A 287 20.84 4.86 15.63
CA ASN A 287 21.17 6.28 15.55
C ASN A 287 22.17 6.63 14.44
N PHE A 288 22.60 5.67 13.63
CA PHE A 288 23.45 5.91 12.46
C PHE A 288 22.90 5.13 11.26
N SER A 289 22.92 5.72 10.07
CA SER A 289 22.50 5.05 8.84
C SER A 289 23.32 5.53 7.65
N ILE A 290 23.39 4.67 6.64
CA ILE A 290 24.07 4.91 5.37
C ILE A 290 23.00 4.96 4.29
N ALA A 291 22.93 6.04 3.52
CA ALA A 291 21.92 6.19 2.47
C ALA A 291 22.19 5.30 1.26
N SER A 292 21.14 5.01 0.49
CA SER A 292 21.27 4.26 -0.77
C SER A 292 22.26 4.94 -1.72
N GLY A 293 23.05 4.12 -2.43
CA GLY A 293 24.10 4.58 -3.34
C GLY A 293 25.40 5.04 -2.65
N THR A 294 25.49 4.95 -1.31
CA THR A 294 26.74 5.17 -0.57
C THR A 294 27.43 3.84 -0.29
N VAL A 295 28.72 3.75 -0.59
CA VAL A 295 29.58 2.61 -0.25
C VAL A 295 30.59 3.11 0.79
N ILE A 296 30.74 2.37 1.89
CA ILE A 296 31.78 2.61 2.88
C ILE A 296 32.62 1.35 2.98
N GLU A 297 33.92 1.47 2.73
CA GLU A 297 34.79 0.31 2.58
C GLU A 297 35.39 -0.14 3.92
N ASN A 298 35.51 0.73 4.92
CA ASN A 298 36.29 0.39 6.11
C ASN A 298 35.56 0.72 7.41
N ALA A 299 35.87 -0.06 8.45
CA ALA A 299 35.38 0.17 9.79
C ALA A 299 36.45 -0.11 10.83
N ILE A 300 36.50 0.74 11.85
CA ILE A 300 37.32 0.55 13.04
C ILE A 300 36.40 0.72 14.25
N THR A 301 36.30 -0.27 15.14
CA THR A 301 35.59 -0.15 16.41
C THR A 301 36.53 -0.26 17.60
N GLY A 302 35.96 -0.14 18.80
CA GLY A 302 36.70 0.22 20.01
C GLY A 302 36.89 -0.95 20.97
N ALA A 303 36.93 -0.63 22.26
CA ALA A 303 37.14 -1.62 23.33
C ALA A 303 35.83 -2.29 23.82
N GLY A 304 34.78 -2.25 22.99
CA GLY A 304 33.45 -2.79 23.30
C GLY A 304 33.39 -4.31 23.10
N ILE A 305 32.19 -4.88 23.21
CA ILE A 305 31.90 -6.17 22.54
C ILE A 305 31.13 -5.78 21.29
N ASP A 306 31.84 -5.67 20.19
CA ASP A 306 31.38 -5.04 18.97
C ASP A 306 30.90 -6.08 17.94
N THR A 307 29.98 -5.65 17.08
CA THR A 307 29.53 -6.41 15.91
C THR A 307 29.68 -5.53 14.69
N ILE A 308 30.46 -6.00 13.71
CA ILE A 308 30.71 -5.32 12.44
C ILE A 308 30.19 -6.20 11.32
N THR A 309 29.34 -5.63 10.47
CA THR A 309 28.88 -6.24 9.21
C THR A 309 29.41 -5.38 8.06
N GLY A 310 30.24 -5.96 7.20
CA GLY A 310 30.74 -5.33 5.98
C GLY A 310 29.70 -5.38 4.85
N ASN A 311 30.17 -5.14 3.63
CA ASN A 311 29.36 -5.09 2.41
C ASN A 311 30.10 -5.79 1.27
N ALA A 312 29.72 -5.58 0.01
CA ALA A 312 30.35 -6.24 -1.14
C ALA A 312 31.69 -5.61 -1.60
N ALA A 313 32.14 -4.52 -0.95
CA ALA A 313 33.43 -3.92 -1.25
C ALA A 313 34.55 -4.67 -0.53
N ALA A 314 35.78 -4.61 -1.08
CA ALA A 314 36.96 -5.13 -0.40
C ALA A 314 37.25 -4.33 0.87
N ASN A 315 36.74 -4.81 2.01
CA ASN A 315 36.70 -4.08 3.26
C ASN A 315 37.97 -4.23 4.10
N VAL A 316 38.27 -3.22 4.91
CA VAL A 316 39.20 -3.36 6.05
C VAL A 316 38.43 -3.13 7.36
N LEU A 317 38.24 -4.21 8.11
CA LEU A 317 37.42 -4.24 9.32
C LEU A 317 38.28 -4.56 10.55
N GLU A 318 38.36 -3.61 11.49
CA GLU A 318 39.10 -3.76 12.74
C GLU A 318 38.18 -3.62 13.96
N SER A 319 38.06 -4.66 14.79
CA SER A 319 37.44 -4.57 16.11
C SER A 319 38.53 -4.44 17.16
N GLY A 320 38.47 -3.40 18.01
CA GLY A 320 39.60 -3.03 18.85
C GLY A 320 39.94 -4.07 19.93
N GLY A 321 39.10 -4.19 20.96
CA GLY A 321 39.30 -5.24 21.94
C GLY A 321 38.02 -5.58 22.67
N GLY A 322 37.78 -6.86 22.91
CA GLY A 322 36.44 -7.32 23.18
C GLY A 322 36.37 -8.82 23.02
N ASN A 323 35.18 -9.34 22.75
CA ASN A 323 35.02 -10.67 22.16
C ASN A 323 34.05 -10.44 21.01
N ASP A 324 34.60 -9.93 19.92
CA ASP A 324 33.87 -9.22 18.89
C ASP A 324 33.36 -10.19 17.82
N GLN A 325 32.45 -9.70 16.99
CA GLN A 325 31.92 -10.41 15.84
C GLN A 325 32.13 -9.58 14.59
N ILE A 326 32.84 -10.12 13.60
CA ILE A 326 33.03 -9.49 12.30
C ILE A 326 32.51 -10.45 11.23
N SER A 327 31.64 -9.95 10.36
CA SER A 327 31.19 -10.61 9.13
C SER A 327 31.47 -9.66 7.97
N ALA A 328 32.44 -9.99 7.11
CA ALA A 328 32.92 -9.03 6.11
C ALA A 328 32.02 -8.99 4.86
N GLY A 329 31.59 -10.13 4.31
CA GLY A 329 30.54 -10.15 3.29
C GLY A 329 31.07 -10.68 1.96
N GLU A 330 30.95 -9.92 0.89
CA GLU A 330 31.59 -10.27 -0.38
C GLU A 330 32.81 -9.36 -0.58
N GLY A 331 33.77 -9.81 -1.38
CA GLY A 331 34.96 -9.03 -1.67
C GLY A 331 36.20 -9.62 -1.03
N ASN A 332 37.37 -9.05 -1.34
CA ASN A 332 38.62 -9.53 -0.77
C ASN A 332 38.94 -8.74 0.49
N ASP A 333 38.53 -9.24 1.65
CA ASP A 333 38.46 -8.46 2.87
C ASP A 333 39.69 -8.64 3.74
N THR A 334 39.93 -7.66 4.60
CA THR A 334 40.95 -7.70 5.64
C THR A 334 40.30 -7.54 7.01
N LEU A 335 40.36 -8.59 7.82
CA LEU A 335 39.76 -8.64 9.14
C LEU A 335 40.85 -8.63 10.22
N ILE A 336 40.69 -7.73 11.18
CA ILE A 336 41.55 -7.58 12.37
C ILE A 336 40.64 -7.66 13.60
N GLY A 337 40.58 -8.83 14.25
CA GLY A 337 39.74 -9.04 15.44
C GLY A 337 40.20 -8.26 16.68
N GLY A 338 41.48 -7.89 16.72
CA GLY A 338 42.07 -7.17 17.84
C GLY A 338 42.27 -8.05 19.07
N THR A 339 42.24 -7.46 20.27
CA THR A 339 42.46 -8.24 21.50
C THR A 339 41.16 -8.84 21.98
N GLY A 340 41.04 -10.16 21.96
CA GLY A 340 39.78 -10.79 22.31
C GLY A 340 39.81 -12.27 22.07
N ALA A 341 38.65 -12.90 22.26
CA ALA A 341 38.36 -14.15 21.57
C ALA A 341 37.24 -13.86 20.60
N ASP A 342 37.62 -13.52 19.38
CA ASP A 342 36.74 -12.93 18.38
C ASP A 342 36.18 -13.99 17.44
N TYR A 343 35.03 -13.70 16.85
CA TYR A 343 34.36 -14.56 15.87
C TYR A 343 34.36 -13.87 14.51
N LEU A 344 35.15 -14.38 13.59
CA LEU A 344 35.43 -13.75 12.30
C LEU A 344 34.83 -14.61 11.18
N THR A 345 34.14 -13.97 10.25
CA THR A 345 33.56 -14.57 9.04
C THR A 345 34.01 -13.73 7.86
N GLY A 346 34.80 -14.32 6.94
CA GLY A 346 35.30 -13.62 5.76
C GLY A 346 34.19 -13.42 4.74
N GLY A 347 33.46 -14.48 4.45
CA GLY A 347 32.42 -14.53 3.43
C GLY A 347 33.00 -14.93 2.07
N ALA A 348 32.53 -14.30 1.00
CA ALA A 348 32.90 -14.65 -0.36
C ALA A 348 34.10 -13.81 -0.84
N GLY A 349 35.26 -14.43 -1.03
CA GLY A 349 36.44 -13.77 -1.57
C GLY A 349 37.73 -14.38 -1.08
N ALA A 350 38.86 -13.70 -1.29
CA ALA A 350 40.18 -14.14 -0.89
C ALA A 350 40.70 -13.36 0.33
N ASP A 351 40.19 -13.72 1.50
CA ASP A 351 40.24 -12.87 2.69
C ASP A 351 41.55 -12.96 3.48
N ARG A 352 41.80 -11.93 4.29
CA ARG A 352 43.01 -11.78 5.10
C ARG A 352 42.65 -11.58 6.56
N PHE A 353 42.95 -12.59 7.36
CA PHE A 353 42.81 -12.54 8.81
C PHE A 353 44.14 -12.15 9.43
N VAL A 354 44.24 -10.93 9.95
CA VAL A 354 45.53 -10.31 10.31
C VAL A 354 45.74 -10.36 11.81
N TYR A 355 46.91 -10.88 12.22
CA TYR A 355 47.38 -10.95 13.59
C TYR A 355 48.72 -10.23 13.75
N ARG A 356 48.73 -9.23 14.64
CA ARG A 356 49.82 -8.27 14.87
C ARG A 356 50.62 -8.57 16.13
N GLU A 357 49.99 -9.11 17.17
CA GLU A 357 50.66 -9.46 18.43
C GLU A 357 50.03 -10.67 19.14
N LEU A 358 50.76 -11.31 20.06
CA LEU A 358 50.26 -12.52 20.76
C LEU A 358 49.06 -12.25 21.67
N GLY A 359 48.73 -10.98 21.93
CA GLY A 359 47.56 -10.57 22.69
C GLY A 359 46.24 -10.76 21.93
N GLU A 360 46.30 -10.83 20.61
CA GLU A 360 45.16 -11.02 19.68
C GLU A 360 44.91 -12.53 19.47
N SER A 361 45.03 -13.36 20.51
CA SER A 361 44.92 -14.82 20.38
C SER A 361 43.68 -15.35 21.06
N GLY A 362 43.00 -16.32 20.43
CA GLY A 362 41.82 -16.98 20.98
C GLY A 362 40.64 -17.06 20.02
N ASP A 363 40.77 -16.46 18.85
CA ASP A 363 39.70 -16.26 17.88
C ASP A 363 39.25 -17.55 17.21
N SER A 364 38.09 -17.47 16.57
CA SER A 364 37.56 -18.49 15.67
C SER A 364 37.18 -17.86 14.34
N ILE A 365 37.72 -18.41 13.25
CA ILE A 365 37.29 -18.10 11.89
C ILE A 365 36.26 -19.15 11.47
N ALA A 366 35.07 -18.68 11.11
CA ALA A 366 33.89 -19.49 10.88
C ALA A 366 33.93 -20.27 9.56
N ASP A 367 34.55 -19.69 8.54
CA ASP A 367 34.38 -20.03 7.13
C ASP A 367 35.69 -20.05 6.33
N PHE A 368 36.85 -20.19 7.01
CA PHE A 368 38.16 -20.13 6.36
C PHE A 368 38.28 -21.06 5.15
N ASP A 369 38.43 -20.48 3.95
CA ASP A 369 38.51 -21.19 2.68
C ASP A 369 39.86 -20.97 1.97
N LEU A 370 40.72 -21.99 2.06
CA LEU A 370 42.03 -21.96 1.42
C LEU A 370 41.94 -21.92 -0.12
N ALA A 371 40.88 -22.51 -0.69
CA ALA A 371 40.63 -22.60 -2.13
C ALA A 371 40.13 -21.27 -2.70
N ALA A 372 39.24 -20.58 -1.99
CA ALA A 372 38.82 -19.22 -2.33
C ALA A 372 39.97 -18.22 -2.25
N GLY A 373 40.95 -18.47 -1.37
CA GLY A 373 42.19 -17.71 -1.31
C GLY A 373 42.52 -17.12 0.05
N ASP A 374 41.78 -17.51 1.09
CA ASP A 374 41.90 -17.00 2.45
C ASP A 374 43.25 -17.30 3.05
N ARG A 375 43.84 -16.32 3.74
CA ARG A 375 45.11 -16.51 4.45
C ARG A 375 45.10 -15.81 5.80
N VAL A 376 45.88 -16.37 6.71
CA VAL A 376 46.17 -15.75 8.00
C VAL A 376 47.48 -14.98 7.91
N ASP A 377 47.43 -13.65 8.02
CA ASP A 377 48.64 -12.82 8.05
C ASP A 377 49.21 -12.73 9.46
N VAL A 378 50.34 -13.39 9.69
CA VAL A 378 51.09 -13.34 10.95
C VAL A 378 52.40 -12.55 10.81
N SER A 379 52.59 -11.79 9.73
CA SER A 379 53.86 -11.14 9.40
C SER A 379 54.28 -10.11 10.45
N ALA A 380 53.32 -9.35 10.99
CA ALA A 380 53.54 -8.40 12.06
C ALA A 380 53.77 -9.12 13.40
N LEU A 381 52.97 -10.15 13.71
CA LEU A 381 53.14 -10.99 14.88
C LEU A 381 54.53 -11.63 14.97
N LEU A 382 55.04 -12.18 13.86
CA LEU A 382 56.36 -12.79 13.80
C LEU A 382 57.48 -11.76 14.08
N GLN A 383 57.31 -10.52 13.64
CA GLN A 383 58.25 -9.44 13.95
C GLN A 383 58.17 -9.03 15.43
N ASP A 384 56.97 -8.93 16.00
CA ASP A 384 56.75 -8.57 17.41
C ASP A 384 57.42 -9.57 18.37
N ILE A 385 57.25 -10.87 18.12
CA ILE A 385 57.90 -11.92 18.92
C ILE A 385 59.42 -12.00 18.68
N GLY A 386 59.96 -11.27 17.70
CA GLY A 386 61.37 -11.21 17.36
C GLY A 386 61.88 -12.44 16.59
N TYR A 387 61.03 -13.09 15.80
CA TYR A 387 61.45 -14.13 14.87
C TYR A 387 62.18 -13.49 13.67
N THR A 388 63.30 -14.10 13.24
CA THR A 388 64.17 -13.55 12.18
C THR A 388 64.43 -14.53 11.03
N GLY A 389 63.76 -15.69 11.05
CA GLY A 389 63.82 -16.66 9.95
C GLY A 389 62.86 -16.27 8.81
N THR A 390 62.90 -17.04 7.72
CA THR A 390 62.12 -16.77 6.50
C THR A 390 61.06 -17.83 6.21
N ASP A 391 60.95 -18.85 7.05
CA ASP A 391 60.04 -19.99 6.89
C ASP A 391 59.53 -20.43 8.26
N ALA A 392 58.58 -19.67 8.80
CA ALA A 392 58.08 -19.88 10.16
C ALA A 392 57.38 -21.22 10.33
N ALA A 393 56.76 -21.75 9.28
CA ALA A 393 56.18 -23.08 9.26
C ALA A 393 57.27 -24.16 9.27
N GLY A 394 58.28 -24.07 8.40
CA GLY A 394 59.39 -25.02 8.33
C GLY A 394 60.30 -25.03 9.57
N ASP A 395 60.45 -23.88 10.24
CA ASP A 395 61.16 -23.75 11.51
C ASP A 395 60.34 -24.26 12.72
N GLY A 396 59.08 -24.65 12.52
CA GLY A 396 58.15 -25.13 13.54
C GLY A 396 57.65 -24.05 14.49
N VAL A 397 57.78 -22.78 14.10
CA VAL A 397 57.25 -21.63 14.84
C VAL A 397 55.74 -21.53 14.65
N VAL A 398 55.25 -21.77 13.44
CA VAL A 398 53.81 -21.89 13.12
C VAL A 398 53.49 -23.36 12.86
N SER A 399 52.40 -23.86 13.44
CA SER A 399 51.97 -25.26 13.30
C SER A 399 50.46 -25.40 13.51
N LEU A 400 49.87 -26.52 13.09
CA LEU A 400 48.47 -26.84 13.37
C LEU A 400 48.33 -27.81 14.55
N GLN A 401 47.25 -27.65 15.32
CA GLN A 401 46.85 -28.54 16.40
C GLN A 401 45.36 -28.89 16.25
N ALA A 402 45.04 -30.17 16.09
CA ALA A 402 43.66 -30.64 15.91
C ALA A 402 42.70 -30.18 17.02
N GLY A 403 41.52 -29.71 16.62
CA GLY A 403 40.36 -29.44 17.47
C GLY A 403 39.11 -30.19 16.99
N SER A 404 37.95 -29.90 17.57
CA SER A 404 36.68 -30.49 17.14
C SER A 404 36.07 -29.61 16.04
N GLY A 405 35.93 -30.14 14.82
CA GLY A 405 35.34 -29.39 13.69
C GLY A 405 36.33 -28.51 12.90
N GLY A 406 37.63 -28.61 13.19
CA GLY A 406 38.67 -27.78 12.58
C GLY A 406 40.01 -27.89 13.32
N SER A 407 40.90 -26.93 13.09
CA SER A 407 42.26 -26.95 13.67
C SER A 407 42.68 -25.59 14.21
N TRP A 408 43.47 -25.61 15.28
CA TRP A 408 44.11 -24.40 15.81
C TRP A 408 45.40 -24.11 15.08
N LEU A 409 45.53 -22.90 14.52
CA LEU A 409 46.82 -22.33 14.16
C LEU A 409 47.56 -21.93 15.44
N LYS A 410 48.77 -22.45 15.63
CA LYS A 410 49.52 -22.39 16.88
C LYS A 410 50.90 -21.79 16.67
N ILE A 411 51.24 -20.80 17.49
CA ILE A 411 52.56 -20.17 17.53
C ILE A 411 53.38 -20.77 18.68
N SER A 412 54.59 -21.26 18.39
CA SER A 412 55.52 -21.82 19.38
C SER A 412 56.90 -21.15 19.29
N TYR A 413 57.23 -20.31 20.26
CA TYR A 413 58.49 -19.55 20.26
C TYR A 413 59.07 -19.39 21.67
N ASN A 414 60.41 -19.48 21.79
CA ASN A 414 61.16 -19.38 23.05
C ASN A 414 60.66 -20.25 24.22
N GLY A 415 60.06 -21.41 23.92
CA GLY A 415 59.57 -22.36 24.92
C GLY A 415 58.14 -22.12 25.41
N SER A 416 57.44 -21.14 24.84
CA SER A 416 56.01 -20.91 25.03
C SER A 416 55.23 -21.31 23.79
N SER A 417 53.97 -21.72 23.97
CA SER A 417 53.05 -22.02 22.87
C SER A 417 51.71 -21.34 23.12
N THR A 418 51.16 -20.70 22.08
CA THR A 418 49.87 -20.01 22.09
C THR A 418 49.00 -20.56 20.95
N LEU A 419 47.74 -20.86 21.23
CA LEU A 419 46.74 -21.15 20.19
C LEU A 419 46.25 -19.79 19.69
N LEU A 420 46.59 -19.45 18.45
CA LEU A 420 46.35 -18.13 17.88
C LEU A 420 44.90 -18.00 17.45
N VAL A 421 44.48 -18.85 16.51
CA VAL A 421 43.14 -18.82 15.91
C VAL A 421 42.67 -20.23 15.58
N PHE A 422 41.39 -20.49 15.78
CA PHE A 422 40.74 -21.71 15.34
C PHE A 422 40.20 -21.54 13.92
N LEU A 423 40.63 -22.40 13.00
CA LEU A 423 40.18 -22.43 11.61
C LEU A 423 39.15 -23.54 11.47
N THR A 424 37.89 -23.16 11.34
CA THR A 424 36.78 -24.11 11.12
C THR A 424 36.98 -24.81 9.78
N GLY A 425 36.68 -26.11 9.69
CA GLY A 425 36.83 -26.87 8.44
C GLY A 425 38.26 -27.27 8.06
N VAL A 426 39.30 -26.62 8.59
CA VAL A 426 40.71 -26.93 8.24
C VAL A 426 41.23 -28.17 8.97
N ASP A 427 41.67 -29.19 8.23
CA ASP A 427 42.28 -30.41 8.78
C ASP A 427 43.69 -30.16 9.36
N ALA A 428 44.03 -30.86 10.45
CA ALA A 428 45.31 -30.68 11.14
C ALA A 428 46.53 -31.17 10.33
N SER A 429 46.30 -31.85 9.21
CA SER A 429 47.31 -32.28 8.24
C SER A 429 47.56 -31.30 7.10
N ALA A 430 46.80 -30.20 7.00
CA ALA A 430 47.03 -29.13 6.04
C ALA A 430 48.42 -28.50 6.23
N ASP A 431 49.00 -27.94 5.16
CA ASP A 431 50.31 -27.30 5.21
C ASP A 431 50.19 -25.91 5.87
N PRO A 432 50.77 -25.67 7.06
CA PRO A 432 50.72 -24.35 7.68
C PRO A 432 51.39 -23.26 6.82
N ALA A 433 52.30 -23.63 5.91
CA ALA A 433 52.93 -22.69 5.00
C ALA A 433 51.94 -22.13 3.97
N GLU A 434 50.96 -22.92 3.52
CA GLU A 434 49.93 -22.45 2.57
C GLU A 434 48.94 -21.50 3.25
N ILE A 435 48.61 -21.75 4.53
CA ILE A 435 47.68 -20.93 5.33
C ILE A 435 48.25 -19.53 5.61
N ILE A 436 49.54 -19.42 5.92
CA ILE A 436 50.18 -18.13 6.27
C ILE A 436 50.86 -17.43 5.09
N ASN A 437 50.73 -17.96 3.87
CA ASN A 437 51.38 -17.38 2.70
C ASN A 437 50.62 -16.17 2.18
N THR A 438 51.08 -14.97 2.54
CA THR A 438 50.49 -13.68 2.15
C THR A 438 51.18 -13.04 0.93
N SER A 439 51.83 -13.81 0.06
CA SER A 439 52.54 -13.26 -1.10
C SER A 439 51.59 -12.57 -2.11
N ALA A 440 51.55 -11.24 -2.01
CA ALA A 440 50.90 -10.22 -2.86
C ALA A 440 49.47 -10.52 -3.33
N THR A 441 48.55 -9.72 -2.80
CA THR A 441 47.14 -9.56 -3.22
C THR A 441 46.98 -9.45 -4.75
N PRO A 442 45.94 -10.04 -5.35
CA PRO A 442 45.40 -9.51 -6.61
C PRO A 442 45.04 -8.02 -6.40
N ASP A 443 45.37 -7.16 -7.38
CA ASP A 443 44.93 -5.76 -7.41
C ASP A 443 43.39 -5.71 -7.35
N PRO A 444 42.74 -4.68 -6.75
CA PRO A 444 41.33 -4.41 -7.01
C PRO A 444 41.13 -4.31 -8.53
N ASP A 445 40.14 -5.04 -9.05
CA ASP A 445 39.85 -5.07 -10.48
C ASP A 445 39.58 -3.63 -10.97
N PRO A 446 40.33 -3.11 -11.97
CA PRO A 446 40.03 -1.81 -12.56
C PRO A 446 38.79 -1.94 -13.47
N GLU A 447 37.88 -0.96 -13.36
CA GLU A 447 36.66 -0.74 -14.15
C GLU A 447 36.38 -1.62 -15.40
N PRO A 448 35.10 -1.98 -15.65
CA PRO A 448 34.71 -2.84 -16.77
C PRO A 448 35.09 -2.18 -18.10
N THR A 449 36.06 -2.78 -18.80
CA THR A 449 36.33 -2.46 -20.21
C THR A 449 35.55 -3.41 -21.13
N PRO A 450 35.09 -2.93 -22.29
CA PRO A 450 34.20 -3.70 -23.15
C PRO A 450 34.90 -4.93 -23.77
N ASP A 451 34.18 -6.03 -23.70
CA ASP A 451 34.41 -7.38 -24.23
C ASP A 451 35.31 -7.46 -25.49
N PRO A 452 36.40 -8.25 -25.46
CA PRO A 452 37.12 -8.64 -26.67
C PRO A 452 36.63 -10.00 -27.21
N GLU A 453 36.26 -9.99 -28.50
CA GLU A 453 35.87 -11.16 -29.32
C GLU A 453 36.68 -12.45 -29.07
N PRO A 454 36.05 -13.64 -29.25
CA PRO A 454 36.63 -14.91 -28.86
C PRO A 454 37.77 -15.35 -29.80
N THR A 455 38.89 -15.76 -29.22
CA THR A 455 39.96 -16.47 -29.94
C THR A 455 39.68 -17.98 -30.05
N PRO A 456 40.22 -18.68 -31.07
CA PRO A 456 39.83 -20.06 -31.38
C PRO A 456 40.48 -21.11 -30.47
N ASP A 457 39.61 -21.99 -29.99
CA ASP A 457 39.80 -23.28 -29.31
C ASP A 457 41.04 -24.11 -29.74
N PRO A 458 41.75 -24.69 -28.75
CA PRO A 458 42.35 -26.00 -28.93
C PRO A 458 42.01 -27.03 -27.83
N ASP A 459 41.40 -28.13 -28.30
CA ASP A 459 41.42 -29.53 -27.81
C ASP A 459 40.19 -29.98 -26.96
N PRO A 460 39.74 -31.24 -27.13
CA PRO A 460 38.34 -31.63 -27.01
C PRO A 460 37.85 -31.57 -25.57
N THR A 461 36.66 -30.99 -25.40
CA THR A 461 35.87 -31.06 -24.17
C THR A 461 35.73 -32.53 -23.71
N PRO A 462 35.82 -32.79 -22.39
CA PRO A 462 35.44 -34.09 -21.83
C PRO A 462 34.03 -34.50 -22.30
N GLU A 463 33.77 -35.80 -22.42
CA GLU A 463 32.40 -36.29 -22.62
C GLU A 463 31.57 -35.83 -21.40
N VAL A 464 30.53 -35.03 -21.65
CA VAL A 464 29.45 -34.72 -20.71
C VAL A 464 28.66 -36.02 -20.49
N ILE A 465 28.61 -36.55 -19.26
CA ILE A 465 28.02 -37.85 -18.94
C ILE A 465 27.05 -37.72 -17.78
N ASP A 466 25.75 -37.92 -18.04
CA ASP A 466 24.73 -38.01 -17.01
C ASP A 466 24.93 -39.27 -16.13
N ASN A 467 25.31 -39.08 -14.87
CA ASN A 467 25.53 -40.13 -13.87
C ASN A 467 24.32 -40.28 -12.94
N THR A 468 24.13 -41.50 -12.43
CA THR A 468 23.14 -41.77 -11.38
C THR A 468 23.81 -42.49 -10.22
N TYR A 469 23.83 -41.84 -9.06
CA TYR A 469 24.39 -42.32 -7.80
C TYR A 469 23.28 -42.95 -6.94
N THR A 470 23.06 -44.26 -7.08
CA THR A 470 21.97 -44.96 -6.37
C THR A 470 22.42 -45.55 -5.03
N TYR A 471 21.67 -45.27 -3.97
CA TYR A 471 21.79 -45.90 -2.65
C TYR A 471 20.52 -46.65 -2.26
N THR A 472 20.66 -47.75 -1.51
CA THR A 472 19.52 -48.59 -1.10
C THR A 472 19.71 -49.07 0.35
N ASP A 473 18.64 -49.48 1.03
CA ASP A 473 18.73 -50.09 2.36
C ASP A 473 19.69 -51.29 2.43
N SER A 474 19.80 -52.03 1.33
CA SER A 474 20.70 -53.19 1.22
C SER A 474 22.18 -52.81 1.17
N PHE A 475 22.49 -51.55 0.85
CA PHE A 475 23.83 -50.98 0.78
C PHE A 475 24.35 -50.50 2.15
N VAL A 476 23.45 -50.12 3.07
CA VAL A 476 23.78 -49.57 4.40
C VAL A 476 24.77 -50.42 5.23
N PRO A 477 24.74 -51.78 5.21
CA PRO A 477 25.73 -52.60 5.92
C PRO A 477 27.17 -52.49 5.41
N TYR A 478 27.36 -51.98 4.19
CA TYR A 478 28.67 -51.88 3.51
C TYR A 478 29.24 -50.45 3.55
N TRP A 479 28.61 -49.53 4.28
CA TRP A 479 29.01 -48.12 4.35
C TRP A 479 30.46 -47.96 4.84
N THR A 480 31.31 -47.35 4.01
CA THR A 480 32.68 -46.95 4.37
C THR A 480 32.88 -45.48 4.02
N SER A 481 33.93 -44.84 4.53
CA SER A 481 34.24 -43.44 4.21
C SER A 481 34.48 -43.19 2.72
N LEU A 482 34.85 -44.20 1.94
CA LEU A 482 35.05 -44.10 0.48
C LEU A 482 33.73 -44.26 -0.30
N LEU A 483 32.72 -44.93 0.29
CA LEU A 483 31.44 -45.22 -0.36
C LEU A 483 30.34 -44.22 0.03
N GLY A 484 30.62 -43.35 1.01
CA GLY A 484 29.78 -42.23 1.39
C GLY A 484 30.27 -40.92 0.78
N THR A 485 30.87 -40.96 -0.41
CA THR A 485 31.35 -39.79 -1.13
C THR A 485 30.83 -39.85 -2.57
N VAL A 486 30.19 -38.78 -3.02
CA VAL A 486 29.79 -38.55 -4.41
C VAL A 486 30.78 -37.55 -5.00
N THR A 487 31.28 -37.82 -6.20
CA THR A 487 32.21 -36.92 -6.90
C THR A 487 31.75 -36.84 -8.34
N ASP A 488 31.31 -35.66 -8.75
CA ASP A 488 31.12 -35.34 -10.15
C ASP A 488 32.05 -34.22 -10.56
N THR A 489 32.55 -34.23 -11.80
CA THR A 489 33.38 -33.15 -12.37
C THR A 489 33.29 -33.16 -13.90
N ASN A 490 32.44 -34.02 -14.47
CA ASN A 490 32.47 -34.32 -15.90
C ASN A 490 31.43 -33.51 -16.71
N GLY A 491 30.58 -32.74 -16.03
CA GLY A 491 29.45 -32.01 -16.60
C GLY A 491 28.35 -32.96 -17.08
N GLY A 492 27.08 -32.57 -16.97
CA GLY A 492 25.95 -33.43 -17.30
C GLY A 492 24.72 -33.00 -16.53
N THR A 493 23.67 -33.83 -16.56
CA THR A 493 22.54 -33.73 -15.64
C THR A 493 22.55 -34.96 -14.76
N ASP A 494 23.14 -34.83 -13.58
CA ASP A 494 23.48 -35.90 -12.66
C ASP A 494 22.38 -36.11 -11.61
N THR A 495 22.22 -37.36 -11.13
CA THR A 495 21.16 -37.73 -10.18
C THR A 495 21.68 -38.48 -8.97
N LEU A 496 21.37 -38.01 -7.77
CA LEU A 496 21.49 -38.75 -6.52
C LEU A 496 20.17 -39.45 -6.20
N ASP A 497 20.15 -40.78 -6.27
CA ASP A 497 18.91 -41.58 -6.11
C ASP A 497 18.91 -42.37 -4.80
N LEU A 498 18.06 -41.95 -3.87
CA LEU A 498 17.76 -42.58 -2.58
C LEU A 498 16.36 -43.21 -2.52
N SER A 499 15.65 -43.35 -3.65
CA SER A 499 14.26 -43.83 -3.70
C SER A 499 14.03 -45.20 -3.04
N ALA A 500 15.07 -46.02 -2.93
CA ALA A 500 15.02 -47.34 -2.29
C ALA A 500 15.55 -47.34 -0.83
N VAL A 501 15.71 -46.16 -0.23
CA VAL A 501 16.12 -45.95 1.17
C VAL A 501 14.89 -45.70 2.03
N THR A 502 14.79 -46.37 3.18
CA THR A 502 13.70 -46.18 4.15
C THR A 502 14.14 -45.48 5.44
N LEU A 503 15.42 -45.11 5.51
CA LEU A 503 16.00 -44.35 6.61
C LEU A 503 15.92 -42.85 6.31
N LYS A 504 15.61 -42.05 7.34
CA LYS A 504 15.63 -40.58 7.24
C LYS A 504 16.95 -40.08 6.66
N ALA A 505 16.87 -39.27 5.61
CA ALA A 505 17.97 -38.61 4.93
C ALA A 505 17.97 -37.10 5.21
N SER A 506 19.15 -36.49 5.17
CA SER A 506 19.35 -35.04 5.19
C SER A 506 20.52 -34.75 4.27
N ILE A 507 20.25 -34.40 3.02
CA ILE A 507 21.25 -34.30 1.95
C ILE A 507 21.36 -32.85 1.49
N ASN A 508 22.56 -32.40 1.19
CA ASN A 508 22.83 -31.10 0.61
C ASN A 508 23.72 -31.30 -0.63
N LEU A 509 23.30 -30.77 -1.79
CA LEU A 509 24.00 -30.90 -3.08
C LEU A 509 25.14 -29.90 -3.26
N GLN A 510 25.29 -28.93 -2.36
CA GLN A 510 26.39 -27.97 -2.38
C GLN A 510 27.73 -28.70 -2.25
N SER A 511 28.63 -28.36 -3.17
CA SER A 511 29.97 -28.91 -3.28
C SER A 511 30.73 -28.80 -1.94
N GLY A 512 31.33 -29.91 -1.51
CA GLY A 512 32.11 -29.99 -0.26
C GLY A 512 31.27 -30.24 1.00
N VAL A 513 29.93 -30.23 0.92
CA VAL A 513 29.05 -30.39 2.07
C VAL A 513 28.74 -31.86 2.35
N SER A 514 28.56 -32.19 3.63
CA SER A 514 28.19 -33.53 4.09
C SER A 514 26.77 -33.58 4.64
N GLY A 515 25.96 -34.47 4.07
CA GLY A 515 24.65 -34.88 4.56
C GLY A 515 24.68 -36.22 5.30
N THR A 516 23.49 -36.75 5.61
CA THR A 516 23.31 -38.02 6.31
C THR A 516 22.23 -38.92 5.71
N ILE A 517 22.43 -40.23 5.81
CA ILE A 517 21.40 -41.27 5.62
C ILE A 517 21.34 -42.11 6.91
N GLY A 518 20.29 -41.93 7.69
CA GLY A 518 20.15 -42.48 9.03
C GLY A 518 21.24 -41.99 10.00
N SER A 519 22.29 -42.78 10.20
CA SER A 519 23.45 -42.42 11.05
C SER A 519 24.77 -42.35 10.28
N LYS A 520 24.69 -42.42 8.95
CA LYS A 520 25.84 -42.49 8.05
C LYS A 520 26.01 -41.16 7.35
N SER A 521 27.26 -40.73 7.17
CA SER A 521 27.61 -39.50 6.43
C SER A 521 27.66 -39.79 4.93
N LEU A 522 27.08 -38.92 4.13
CA LEU A 522 27.24 -38.83 2.68
C LEU A 522 27.85 -37.46 2.36
N THR A 523 28.96 -37.40 1.65
CA THR A 523 29.67 -36.16 1.31
C THR A 523 29.59 -35.94 -0.20
N VAL A 524 29.13 -34.76 -0.63
CA VAL A 524 29.30 -34.29 -2.00
C VAL A 524 30.70 -33.68 -2.08
N SER A 525 31.54 -34.18 -2.99
CA SER A 525 32.94 -33.75 -3.05
C SER A 525 33.04 -32.32 -3.54
N GLU A 526 34.11 -31.65 -3.14
CA GLU A 526 34.45 -30.33 -3.66
C GLU A 526 34.59 -30.37 -5.20
N GLY A 527 34.01 -29.40 -5.89
CA GLY A 527 33.94 -29.31 -7.35
C GLY A 527 32.89 -30.22 -8.00
N SER A 528 31.99 -30.82 -7.22
CA SER A 528 30.86 -31.59 -7.77
C SER A 528 29.64 -30.75 -8.02
N GLU A 529 29.05 -30.95 -9.20
CA GLU A 529 27.77 -30.40 -9.63
C GLU A 529 26.81 -31.59 -9.74
N ILE A 530 25.69 -31.53 -9.02
CA ILE A 530 24.62 -32.52 -9.07
C ILE A 530 23.32 -31.74 -9.14
N GLU A 531 22.51 -32.01 -10.15
CA GLU A 531 21.27 -31.26 -10.39
C GLU A 531 20.05 -32.00 -9.82
N ASN A 532 20.04 -33.33 -9.80
CA ASN A 532 18.85 -34.07 -9.37
C ASN A 532 19.07 -34.84 -8.06
N MET A 533 18.07 -34.79 -7.18
CA MET A 533 17.99 -35.58 -5.95
C MET A 533 16.63 -36.27 -5.84
N ILE A 534 16.65 -37.58 -5.59
CA ILE A 534 15.44 -38.36 -5.28
C ILE A 534 15.60 -38.92 -3.87
N LEU A 535 14.74 -38.52 -2.95
CA LEU A 535 14.75 -38.92 -1.54
C LEU A 535 13.97 -40.23 -1.32
N GLY A 536 13.99 -40.73 -0.09
CA GLY A 536 13.40 -42.01 0.29
C GLY A 536 11.99 -41.85 0.85
N SER A 537 11.42 -42.93 1.39
CA SER A 537 10.04 -42.92 1.93
C SER A 537 9.95 -42.44 3.39
N ALA A 538 10.91 -41.64 3.87
CA ALA A 538 10.96 -41.17 5.25
C ALA A 538 10.86 -39.64 5.24
N SER A 539 10.56 -39.03 6.41
CA SER A 539 10.55 -37.57 6.51
C SER A 539 11.97 -37.00 6.38
N ASP A 540 12.34 -36.62 5.18
CA ASP A 540 13.69 -36.32 4.73
C ASP A 540 13.95 -34.81 4.66
N LYS A 541 15.20 -34.44 4.37
CA LYS A 541 15.60 -33.05 4.12
C LYS A 541 16.53 -33.00 2.91
N GLY A 542 16.20 -32.21 1.91
CA GLY A 542 16.99 -32.03 0.69
C GLY A 542 17.32 -30.56 0.49
N TYR A 543 18.58 -30.25 0.23
CA TYR A 543 19.02 -28.92 -0.19
C TYR A 543 19.66 -29.02 -1.57
N GLY A 544 19.28 -28.13 -2.46
CA GLY A 544 19.90 -27.93 -3.75
C GLY A 544 21.25 -27.21 -3.66
N ASN A 545 21.56 -26.47 -4.71
CA ASN A 545 22.74 -25.64 -4.90
C ASN A 545 22.38 -24.49 -5.85
N SER A 546 23.37 -23.80 -6.43
CA SER A 546 23.13 -22.65 -7.31
C SER A 546 22.75 -23.00 -8.77
N ALA A 547 22.41 -24.26 -9.03
CA ALA A 547 22.02 -24.74 -10.36
C ALA A 547 20.54 -25.10 -10.36
N ALA A 548 19.91 -25.10 -11.53
CA ALA A 548 18.55 -25.62 -11.71
C ALA A 548 18.44 -27.09 -11.28
N ASN A 549 17.92 -27.32 -10.08
CA ASN A 549 17.84 -28.61 -9.42
C ASN A 549 16.46 -29.25 -9.55
N ARG A 550 16.41 -30.58 -9.52
CA ARG A 550 15.18 -31.35 -9.37
C ARG A 550 15.23 -32.17 -8.09
N ILE A 551 14.36 -31.89 -7.14
CA ILE A 551 14.34 -32.58 -5.83
C ILE A 551 12.98 -33.26 -5.61
N GLU A 552 12.97 -34.57 -5.37
CA GLU A 552 11.75 -35.35 -5.10
C GLU A 552 11.74 -35.96 -3.68
N GLY A 553 10.71 -35.70 -2.87
CA GLY A 553 10.51 -36.18 -1.49
C GLY A 553 9.87 -37.56 -1.36
N HIS A 554 8.89 -37.87 -2.22
CA HIS A 554 8.12 -39.13 -2.25
C HIS A 554 7.11 -39.29 -1.10
N ASP A 555 7.37 -40.17 -0.12
CA ASP A 555 6.46 -40.39 1.01
C ASP A 555 7.15 -39.82 2.25
N GLY A 556 6.52 -38.97 3.03
CA GLY A 556 7.27 -38.32 4.09
C GLY A 556 6.55 -37.19 4.77
N ASN A 557 7.35 -36.32 5.39
CA ASN A 557 6.99 -34.96 5.77
C ASN A 557 8.32 -34.24 5.54
N ASP A 558 8.54 -33.89 4.29
CA ASP A 558 9.86 -33.59 3.76
C ASP A 558 10.12 -32.09 3.84
N GLN A 559 11.41 -31.73 3.85
CA GLN A 559 11.83 -30.33 3.78
C GLN A 559 12.78 -30.18 2.60
N LEU A 560 12.33 -29.52 1.55
CA LEU A 560 13.08 -29.33 0.31
C LEU A 560 13.42 -27.84 0.15
N PHE A 561 14.66 -27.54 -0.22
CA PHE A 561 15.16 -26.18 -0.45
C PHE A 561 15.86 -26.19 -1.81
N GLY A 562 15.41 -25.36 -2.73
CA GLY A 562 16.01 -25.18 -4.06
C GLY A 562 17.34 -24.42 -3.98
N LEU A 563 17.29 -23.22 -3.38
CA LEU A 563 18.38 -22.26 -3.21
C LEU A 563 18.49 -21.27 -4.39
N ASP A 564 19.47 -21.36 -5.28
CA ASP A 564 19.50 -20.46 -6.45
C ASP A 564 19.31 -21.25 -7.74
N GLY A 565 18.70 -20.64 -8.74
CA GLY A 565 18.45 -21.21 -10.05
C GLY A 565 17.03 -21.78 -10.16
N ASP A 566 16.56 -21.94 -11.41
CA ASP A 566 15.19 -22.38 -11.69
C ASP A 566 14.97 -23.86 -11.31
N ASP A 567 14.43 -24.10 -10.13
CA ASP A 567 14.32 -25.40 -9.48
C ASP A 567 12.99 -26.10 -9.73
N THR A 568 12.97 -27.42 -9.52
CA THR A 568 11.75 -28.24 -9.54
C THR A 568 11.69 -29.11 -8.31
N LEU A 569 10.81 -28.77 -7.38
CA LEU A 569 10.64 -29.46 -6.09
C LEU A 569 9.33 -30.23 -6.07
N THR A 570 9.35 -31.49 -5.64
CA THR A 570 8.15 -32.33 -5.51
C THR A 570 8.10 -32.98 -4.12
N GLY A 571 7.16 -32.59 -3.27
CA GLY A 571 6.96 -33.15 -1.92
C GLY A 571 6.47 -34.60 -1.97
N GLY A 572 5.28 -34.82 -2.56
CA GLY A 572 4.71 -36.15 -2.73
C GLY A 572 3.55 -36.40 -1.76
N THR A 573 3.58 -37.48 -0.96
CA THR A 573 2.60 -37.69 0.10
C THR A 573 3.19 -37.30 1.44
N GLY A 574 2.50 -36.44 2.19
CA GLY A 574 3.12 -35.90 3.40
C GLY A 574 2.63 -34.51 3.75
N ASN A 575 3.01 -34.01 4.91
CA ASN A 575 2.93 -32.58 5.18
C ASN A 575 4.33 -32.02 4.95
N ASP A 576 4.56 -31.54 3.74
CA ASP A 576 5.88 -31.16 3.26
C ASP A 576 6.11 -29.64 3.38
N ILE A 577 7.38 -29.24 3.37
CA ILE A 577 7.80 -27.84 3.34
C ILE A 577 8.77 -27.67 2.17
N LEU A 578 8.41 -26.84 1.20
CA LEU A 578 9.19 -26.56 0.00
C LEU A 578 9.53 -25.07 -0.04
N TYR A 579 10.80 -24.75 -0.27
CA TYR A 579 11.31 -23.40 -0.53
C TYR A 579 11.98 -23.41 -1.90
N GLY A 580 11.49 -22.59 -2.84
CA GLY A 580 12.09 -22.39 -4.15
C GLY A 580 13.44 -21.71 -4.01
N GLY A 581 13.43 -20.42 -3.73
CA GLY A 581 14.64 -19.64 -3.51
C GLY A 581 14.75 -18.50 -4.52
N LEU A 582 15.94 -18.29 -5.09
CA LEU A 582 16.14 -17.35 -6.18
C LEU A 582 15.94 -18.06 -7.52
N GLY A 583 15.08 -17.56 -8.40
CA GLY A 583 14.86 -18.14 -9.72
C GLY A 583 13.39 -18.40 -9.99
N GLY A 584 13.05 -18.76 -11.24
CA GLY A 584 11.67 -19.15 -11.56
C GLY A 584 11.44 -20.63 -11.28
N ASP A 585 10.85 -20.95 -10.14
CA ASP A 585 10.78 -22.30 -9.59
C ASP A 585 9.46 -23.01 -9.86
N SER A 586 9.50 -24.35 -9.83
CA SER A 586 8.32 -25.21 -9.94
C SER A 586 8.15 -26.08 -8.70
N LEU A 587 7.15 -25.79 -7.88
CA LEU A 587 6.89 -26.50 -6.64
C LEU A 587 5.60 -27.33 -6.73
N ASP A 588 5.68 -28.64 -6.45
CA ASP A 588 4.53 -29.54 -6.33
C ASP A 588 4.47 -30.14 -4.93
N GLY A 589 3.45 -29.77 -4.14
CA GLY A 589 3.26 -30.25 -2.78
C GLY A 589 2.64 -31.65 -2.68
N GLY A 590 1.89 -32.08 -3.70
CA GLY A 590 1.17 -33.37 -3.68
C GLY A 590 0.04 -33.48 -2.63
N ASP A 591 -0.06 -34.62 -1.96
CA ASP A 591 -1.13 -34.90 -0.99
C ASP A 591 -0.69 -34.52 0.44
N GLY A 592 -1.43 -33.67 1.14
CA GLY A 592 -1.33 -33.53 2.59
C GLY A 592 -1.60 -32.14 3.17
N LYS A 593 -0.67 -31.55 3.90
CA LYS A 593 -0.82 -30.18 4.43
C LYS A 593 0.52 -29.49 4.34
N ASN A 594 0.74 -28.92 3.18
CA ASN A 594 2.01 -28.46 2.70
C ASN A 594 2.21 -26.98 3.03
N GLN A 595 3.47 -26.58 3.11
CA GLN A 595 3.89 -25.18 3.16
C GLN A 595 4.85 -24.95 2.00
N LEU A 596 4.44 -24.12 1.05
CA LEU A 596 5.18 -23.85 -0.18
C LEU A 596 5.52 -22.37 -0.22
N TYR A 597 6.78 -22.06 -0.53
CA TYR A 597 7.34 -20.72 -0.62
C TYR A 597 8.08 -20.63 -1.96
N GLY A 598 7.63 -19.78 -2.87
CA GLY A 598 8.32 -19.50 -4.13
C GLY A 598 9.61 -18.72 -3.89
N GLU A 599 9.49 -17.59 -3.19
CA GLU A 599 10.54 -16.63 -2.85
C GLU A 599 10.81 -15.60 -3.97
N GLU A 600 11.99 -15.49 -4.58
CA GLU A 600 12.22 -14.49 -5.64
C GLU A 600 12.18 -15.13 -7.02
N GLY A 601 11.33 -14.65 -7.92
CA GLY A 601 11.22 -15.07 -9.31
C GLY A 601 9.78 -15.31 -9.73
N ASP A 602 9.56 -15.57 -11.03
CA ASP A 602 8.22 -15.93 -11.53
C ASP A 602 7.98 -17.44 -11.30
N ASP A 603 7.29 -17.80 -10.22
CA ASP A 603 7.15 -19.18 -9.75
C ASP A 603 5.89 -19.89 -10.24
N THR A 604 5.91 -21.23 -10.24
CA THR A 604 4.75 -22.07 -10.48
C THR A 604 4.55 -23.06 -9.33
N VAL A 605 3.50 -22.87 -8.54
CA VAL A 605 3.21 -23.67 -7.35
C VAL A 605 1.91 -24.47 -7.53
N LEU A 606 1.98 -25.79 -7.34
CA LEU A 606 0.83 -26.70 -7.28
C LEU A 606 0.80 -27.38 -5.91
N ALA A 607 -0.09 -26.96 -5.01
CA ALA A 607 -0.10 -27.51 -3.65
C ALA A 607 -0.74 -28.91 -3.55
N GLY A 608 -1.66 -29.22 -4.47
CA GLY A 608 -2.33 -30.51 -4.56
C GLY A 608 -3.56 -30.62 -3.64
N ALA A 609 -3.69 -31.75 -2.94
CA ALA A 609 -4.87 -32.01 -2.11
C ALA A 609 -4.55 -31.77 -0.63
N GLY A 610 -5.33 -30.91 0.02
CA GLY A 610 -5.26 -30.72 1.46
C GLY A 610 -5.43 -29.29 1.94
N ASN A 611 -4.94 -29.02 3.14
CA ASN A 611 -5.07 -27.67 3.70
C ASN A 611 -3.70 -27.03 3.72
N ASP A 612 -3.39 -26.34 2.63
CA ASP A 612 -2.04 -25.91 2.32
C ASP A 612 -1.82 -24.42 2.63
N LYS A 613 -0.56 -24.04 2.81
CA LYS A 613 -0.13 -22.65 2.84
C LYS A 613 0.82 -22.41 1.69
N ILE A 614 0.57 -21.35 0.94
CA ILE A 614 1.32 -21.01 -0.26
C ILE A 614 1.68 -19.53 -0.18
N TYR A 615 2.92 -19.22 -0.47
CA TYR A 615 3.46 -17.88 -0.61
C TYR A 615 4.20 -17.86 -1.96
N GLY A 616 3.79 -16.98 -2.87
CA GLY A 616 4.49 -16.74 -4.12
C GLY A 616 5.82 -16.06 -3.84
N GLY A 617 5.78 -14.76 -3.54
CA GLY A 617 6.94 -13.99 -3.14
C GLY A 617 7.09 -12.77 -4.05
N ASP A 618 8.29 -12.52 -4.55
CA ASP A 618 8.55 -11.44 -5.50
C ASP A 618 8.55 -12.02 -6.93
N GLY A 619 7.66 -11.57 -7.81
CA GLY A 619 7.57 -12.06 -9.19
C GLY A 619 6.12 -12.25 -9.63
N ASN A 620 5.90 -12.62 -10.89
CA ASN A 620 4.55 -12.90 -11.39
C ASN A 620 4.26 -14.39 -11.26
N ASP A 621 3.63 -14.79 -10.17
CA ASP A 621 3.52 -16.17 -9.76
C ASP A 621 2.25 -16.85 -10.29
N SER A 622 2.33 -18.16 -10.50
CA SER A 622 1.18 -19.02 -10.81
C SER A 622 0.95 -20.01 -9.68
N LEU A 623 -0.07 -19.76 -8.87
CA LEU A 623 -0.36 -20.51 -7.64
C LEU A 623 -1.68 -21.28 -7.78
N ASP A 624 -1.64 -22.61 -7.67
CA ASP A 624 -2.82 -23.49 -7.59
C ASP A 624 -2.87 -24.22 -6.24
N GLY A 625 -3.83 -23.83 -5.41
CA GLY A 625 -4.06 -24.42 -4.10
C GLY A 625 -4.79 -25.76 -4.11
N GLY A 626 -5.39 -26.17 -5.24
CA GLY A 626 -6.16 -27.41 -5.34
C GLY A 626 -7.31 -27.52 -4.35
N ASP A 627 -7.65 -28.75 -3.95
CA ASP A 627 -8.79 -29.03 -3.06
C ASP A 627 -8.40 -28.88 -1.57
N GLY A 628 -9.22 -28.18 -0.78
CA GLY A 628 -9.20 -28.23 0.67
C GLY A 628 -9.44 -26.88 1.34
N ASN A 629 -8.69 -26.47 2.35
CA ASN A 629 -8.88 -25.12 2.91
C ASN A 629 -7.53 -24.44 2.96
N ASN A 630 -7.27 -23.68 1.91
CA ASN A 630 -5.97 -23.15 1.59
C ASN A 630 -5.81 -21.72 2.07
N ARG A 631 -4.56 -21.35 2.35
CA ARG A 631 -4.16 -19.96 2.59
C ARG A 631 -3.06 -19.61 1.60
N MET A 632 -3.32 -18.60 0.77
CA MET A 632 -2.46 -18.20 -0.33
C MET A 632 -2.17 -16.71 -0.25
N ASP A 633 -0.97 -16.34 -0.63
CA ASP A 633 -0.42 -14.98 -0.68
C ASP A 633 0.41 -14.93 -1.97
N GLY A 634 0.05 -14.05 -2.91
CA GLY A 634 0.80 -13.84 -4.16
C GLY A 634 2.12 -13.15 -3.84
N GLY A 635 2.06 -11.88 -3.45
CA GLY A 635 3.22 -11.13 -2.97
C GLY A 635 3.42 -9.84 -3.75
N LEU A 636 4.58 -9.65 -4.38
CA LEU A 636 4.83 -8.54 -5.30
C LEU A 636 4.79 -9.08 -6.72
N GLY A 637 4.12 -8.39 -7.65
CA GLY A 637 4.03 -8.78 -9.06
C GLY A 637 2.60 -9.13 -9.46
N ASP A 638 2.37 -9.32 -10.76
CA ASP A 638 1.04 -9.65 -11.28
C ASP A 638 0.77 -11.16 -11.14
N ASP A 639 0.08 -11.57 -10.08
CA ASP A 639 -0.07 -12.98 -9.69
C ASP A 639 -1.34 -13.65 -10.23
N ALA A 640 -1.24 -14.95 -10.52
CA ALA A 640 -2.36 -15.80 -10.90
C ALA A 640 -2.64 -16.86 -9.82
N ILE A 641 -3.65 -16.63 -9.00
CA ILE A 641 -4.01 -17.48 -7.85
C ILE A 641 -5.32 -18.22 -8.13
N ALA A 642 -5.31 -19.55 -8.04
CA ALA A 642 -6.48 -20.40 -8.21
C ALA A 642 -6.64 -21.42 -7.08
N THR A 643 -7.89 -21.70 -6.69
CA THR A 643 -8.22 -22.80 -5.77
C THR A 643 -9.35 -23.68 -6.30
N GLY A 644 -9.43 -24.90 -5.77
CA GLY A 644 -10.46 -25.89 -6.08
C GLY A 644 -11.66 -25.79 -5.14
N SER A 645 -12.05 -26.91 -4.53
CA SER A 645 -13.15 -26.92 -3.57
C SER A 645 -12.66 -26.59 -2.17
N GLY A 646 -13.37 -25.73 -1.43
CA GLY A 646 -12.79 -25.34 -0.16
C GLY A 646 -13.42 -24.24 0.68
N LYS A 647 -12.62 -23.78 1.63
CA LYS A 647 -12.83 -22.47 2.27
C LYS A 647 -11.50 -21.79 2.29
N ASP A 648 -11.23 -21.13 1.19
CA ASP A 648 -9.92 -20.63 0.89
C ASP A 648 -9.79 -19.16 1.32
N ARG A 649 -8.55 -18.77 1.56
CA ARG A 649 -8.14 -17.40 1.86
C ARG A 649 -7.04 -17.01 0.90
N LEU A 650 -7.36 -16.13 -0.03
CA LEU A 650 -6.47 -15.64 -1.07
C LEU A 650 -6.12 -14.17 -0.74
N GLN A 651 -4.87 -13.80 -0.97
CA GLN A 651 -4.36 -12.44 -0.99
C GLN A 651 -3.56 -12.33 -2.29
N GLY A 652 -3.86 -11.35 -3.14
CA GLY A 652 -3.09 -11.04 -4.34
C GLY A 652 -1.76 -10.42 -3.92
N GLY A 653 -1.77 -9.17 -3.52
CA GLY A 653 -0.58 -8.49 -3.02
C GLY A 653 -0.42 -7.11 -3.66
N GLU A 654 0.78 -6.78 -4.12
CA GLU A 654 1.01 -5.63 -5.01
C GLU A 654 1.09 -6.12 -6.45
N GLY A 655 0.35 -5.53 -7.39
CA GLY A 655 0.32 -5.96 -8.78
C GLY A 655 -1.11 -6.10 -9.27
N ASN A 656 -1.29 -6.42 -10.55
CA ASN A 656 -2.61 -6.64 -11.13
C ASN A 656 -2.92 -8.14 -11.10
N ASP A 657 -3.58 -8.58 -10.03
CA ASP A 657 -3.69 -9.99 -9.71
C ASP A 657 -4.97 -10.62 -10.28
N THR A 658 -4.90 -11.91 -10.60
CA THR A 658 -6.04 -12.73 -11.01
C THR A 658 -6.32 -13.80 -9.97
N LEU A 659 -7.42 -13.65 -9.22
CA LEU A 659 -7.81 -14.54 -8.14
C LEU A 659 -9.07 -15.34 -8.50
N SER A 660 -8.97 -16.66 -8.54
CA SER A 660 -10.09 -17.59 -8.75
C SER A 660 -10.30 -18.44 -7.51
N ALA A 661 -11.29 -18.08 -6.70
CA ALA A 661 -11.53 -18.69 -5.39
C ALA A 661 -12.24 -20.07 -5.41
N GLY A 662 -12.68 -20.54 -6.58
CA GLY A 662 -13.27 -21.87 -6.72
C GLY A 662 -14.60 -22.05 -5.97
N GLU A 663 -14.91 -23.30 -5.60
CA GLU A 663 -16.17 -23.64 -4.92
C GLU A 663 -16.02 -23.54 -3.40
N GLY A 664 -17.12 -23.31 -2.70
CA GLY A 664 -17.18 -23.24 -1.25
C GLY A 664 -17.15 -21.81 -0.73
N ARG A 665 -16.81 -21.62 0.55
CA ARG A 665 -16.97 -20.31 1.22
C ARG A 665 -15.64 -19.63 1.41
N ASN A 666 -15.33 -18.72 0.52
CA ASN A 666 -14.00 -18.19 0.30
C ASN A 666 -13.86 -16.75 0.77
N ARG A 667 -12.59 -16.34 0.90
CA ARG A 667 -12.19 -14.95 1.12
C ARG A 667 -11.07 -14.64 0.13
N ALA A 668 -11.21 -13.54 -0.60
CA ALA A 668 -10.15 -13.00 -1.45
C ALA A 668 -10.01 -11.49 -1.19
N ASP A 669 -8.77 -11.01 -1.19
CA ASP A 669 -8.39 -9.60 -1.16
C ASP A 669 -7.39 -9.43 -2.29
N GLY A 670 -7.65 -8.54 -3.25
CA GLY A 670 -6.77 -8.27 -4.38
C GLY A 670 -5.49 -7.60 -3.87
N GLY A 671 -5.59 -6.34 -3.46
CA GLY A 671 -4.50 -5.65 -2.78
C GLY A 671 -4.25 -4.27 -3.36
N LEU A 672 -3.06 -4.03 -3.91
CA LEU A 672 -2.75 -2.82 -4.68
C LEU A 672 -2.66 -3.19 -6.16
N GLY A 673 -3.34 -2.48 -7.04
CA GLY A 673 -3.33 -2.72 -8.48
C GLY A 673 -4.72 -3.02 -9.02
N ASP A 674 -4.85 -3.14 -10.35
CA ASP A 674 -6.13 -3.41 -10.99
C ASP A 674 -6.41 -4.93 -10.97
N ASP A 675 -7.15 -5.42 -9.98
CA ASP A 675 -7.31 -6.85 -9.71
C ASP A 675 -8.54 -7.48 -10.37
N SER A 676 -8.50 -8.80 -10.59
CA SER A 676 -9.60 -9.60 -11.11
C SER A 676 -9.94 -10.76 -10.18
N ILE A 677 -11.07 -10.66 -9.48
CA ILE A 677 -11.53 -11.68 -8.52
C ILE A 677 -12.77 -12.41 -9.06
N THR A 678 -12.72 -13.74 -9.10
CA THR A 678 -13.85 -14.61 -9.46
C THR A 678 -14.19 -15.60 -8.34
N GLY A 679 -15.47 -15.63 -7.95
CA GLY A 679 -16.04 -16.51 -6.93
C GLY A 679 -16.83 -17.71 -7.46
N GLY A 680 -17.43 -18.43 -6.52
CA GLY A 680 -18.12 -19.71 -6.75
C GLY A 680 -19.64 -19.61 -6.65
N SER A 681 -20.26 -20.67 -6.13
CA SER A 681 -21.73 -20.76 -5.99
C SER A 681 -22.23 -20.60 -4.55
N GLU A 682 -21.32 -20.38 -3.60
CA GLU A 682 -21.63 -20.23 -2.19
C GLU A 682 -21.26 -18.86 -1.64
N LYS A 683 -21.56 -18.66 -0.36
CA LYS A 683 -21.35 -17.38 0.33
C LYS A 683 -19.87 -17.02 0.45
N ASP A 684 -19.46 -16.03 -0.34
CA ASP A 684 -18.10 -15.52 -0.42
C ASP A 684 -17.94 -14.11 0.17
N GLN A 685 -16.68 -13.71 0.35
CA GLN A 685 -16.25 -12.40 0.83
C GLN A 685 -15.06 -11.90 0.02
N PHE A 686 -15.28 -10.89 -0.81
CA PHE A 686 -14.24 -10.33 -1.67
C PHE A 686 -14.00 -8.86 -1.37
N LYS A 687 -12.74 -8.46 -1.51
CA LYS A 687 -12.28 -7.07 -1.48
C LYS A 687 -11.37 -6.88 -2.69
N GLY A 688 -11.61 -5.86 -3.49
CA GLY A 688 -10.73 -5.46 -4.59
C GLY A 688 -9.44 -4.90 -4.02
N GLY A 689 -9.45 -3.66 -3.58
CA GLY A 689 -8.23 -3.05 -3.07
C GLY A 689 -8.10 -1.57 -3.40
N GLU A 690 -6.88 -1.14 -3.68
CA GLU A 690 -6.63 0.09 -4.42
C GLU A 690 -6.43 -0.27 -5.89
N GLY A 691 -7.08 0.43 -6.82
CA GLY A 691 -7.02 0.12 -8.25
C GLY A 691 -8.42 -0.06 -8.84
N ASN A 692 -8.51 -0.22 -10.16
CA ASN A 692 -9.78 -0.43 -10.85
C ASN A 692 -10.08 -1.93 -10.95
N ASP A 693 -10.83 -2.44 -9.98
CA ASP A 693 -10.99 -3.87 -9.78
C ASP A 693 -12.17 -4.45 -10.54
N THR A 694 -12.04 -5.70 -10.98
CA THR A 694 -13.13 -6.49 -11.56
C THR A 694 -13.48 -7.64 -10.63
N ILE A 695 -14.66 -7.59 -10.02
CA ILE A 695 -15.13 -8.62 -9.08
C ILE A 695 -16.37 -9.32 -9.64
N ALA A 696 -16.26 -10.61 -9.95
CA ALA A 696 -17.38 -11.49 -10.27
C ALA A 696 -17.65 -12.45 -9.10
N ALA A 697 -18.57 -12.08 -8.22
CA ALA A 697 -18.79 -12.80 -6.96
C ALA A 697 -19.38 -14.22 -7.15
N GLY A 698 -20.12 -14.44 -8.24
CA GLY A 698 -20.78 -15.71 -8.53
C GLY A 698 -22.15 -15.83 -7.84
N ASP A 699 -22.69 -17.05 -7.73
CA ASP A 699 -23.98 -17.24 -7.03
C ASP A 699 -23.76 -17.29 -5.50
N GLY A 700 -24.82 -17.14 -4.73
CA GLY A 700 -24.79 -17.21 -3.27
C GLY A 700 -24.93 -15.84 -2.59
N ASP A 701 -25.08 -15.83 -1.26
CA ASP A 701 -25.23 -14.58 -0.51
C ASP A 701 -23.86 -13.93 -0.25
N ASN A 702 -23.32 -13.15 -1.19
CA ASN A 702 -21.95 -12.67 -1.17
C ASN A 702 -21.79 -11.34 -0.41
N LYS A 703 -20.55 -11.04 -0.02
CA LYS A 703 -20.16 -9.71 0.47
C LYS A 703 -18.95 -9.22 -0.34
N THR A 704 -19.13 -8.14 -1.07
CA THR A 704 -18.08 -7.52 -1.90
C THR A 704 -17.85 -6.07 -1.47
N ASP A 705 -16.61 -5.62 -1.62
CA ASP A 705 -16.12 -4.27 -1.38
C ASP A 705 -15.14 -3.99 -2.52
N GLY A 706 -15.42 -3.02 -3.40
CA GLY A 706 -14.52 -2.66 -4.50
C GLY A 706 -13.23 -2.08 -3.93
N GLY A 707 -13.34 -0.92 -3.29
CA GLY A 707 -12.22 -0.30 -2.56
C GLY A 707 -12.02 1.14 -3.00
N SER A 708 -10.84 1.48 -3.49
CA SER A 708 -10.59 2.78 -4.12
C SER A 708 -10.27 2.56 -5.58
N GLY A 709 -10.97 3.22 -6.51
CA GLY A 709 -10.77 3.10 -7.95
C GLY A 709 -12.08 3.10 -8.73
N HIS A 710 -12.08 2.68 -10.00
CA HIS A 710 -13.29 2.58 -10.80
C HIS A 710 -13.64 1.11 -10.99
N ASP A 711 -14.43 0.57 -10.07
CA ASP A 711 -14.62 -0.86 -9.92
C ASP A 711 -15.78 -1.39 -10.77
N SER A 712 -15.64 -2.62 -11.26
CA SER A 712 -16.66 -3.36 -12.00
C SER A 712 -17.07 -4.59 -11.21
N ILE A 713 -18.22 -4.52 -10.53
CA ILE A 713 -18.68 -5.57 -9.60
C ILE A 713 -19.95 -6.27 -10.12
N SER A 714 -19.92 -7.60 -10.18
CA SER A 714 -21.08 -8.45 -10.45
C SER A 714 -21.39 -9.35 -9.25
N GLY A 715 -22.54 -9.13 -8.60
CA GLY A 715 -23.00 -9.86 -7.42
C GLY A 715 -23.53 -11.28 -7.68
N GLY A 716 -24.15 -11.49 -8.85
CA GLY A 716 -24.70 -12.79 -9.27
C GLY A 716 -26.11 -13.04 -8.72
N SER A 717 -26.47 -14.30 -8.43
CA SER A 717 -27.77 -14.61 -7.81
C SER A 717 -27.63 -14.78 -6.30
N GLY A 718 -28.41 -14.09 -5.48
CA GLY A 718 -28.29 -14.23 -4.04
C GLY A 718 -28.77 -13.03 -3.26
N LYS A 719 -28.61 -13.05 -1.94
CA LYS A 719 -28.80 -11.84 -1.11
C LYS A 719 -27.46 -11.17 -0.90
N ASP A 720 -27.06 -10.37 -1.87
CA ASP A 720 -25.73 -9.82 -1.91
C ASP A 720 -25.59 -8.52 -1.12
N ARG A 721 -24.36 -8.31 -0.63
CA ARG A 721 -23.96 -7.07 0.03
C ARG A 721 -22.79 -6.50 -0.72
N VAL A 722 -23.05 -5.52 -1.57
CA VAL A 722 -22.06 -4.89 -2.44
C VAL A 722 -21.78 -3.48 -1.97
N LYS A 723 -20.51 -3.10 -1.95
CA LYS A 723 -20.01 -1.74 -1.78
C LYS A 723 -19.06 -1.47 -2.94
N GLY A 724 -19.28 -0.38 -3.67
CA GLY A 724 -18.36 0.15 -4.67
C GLY A 724 -17.11 0.68 -3.99
N GLY A 725 -17.18 1.89 -3.45
CA GLY A 725 -16.09 2.47 -2.68
C GLY A 725 -15.83 3.92 -3.07
N GLU A 726 -14.57 4.28 -3.26
CA GLU A 726 -14.21 5.59 -3.83
C GLU A 726 -14.02 5.44 -5.33
N GLY A 727 -14.54 6.38 -6.12
CA GLY A 727 -14.47 6.42 -7.57
C GLY A 727 -15.78 5.99 -8.26
N ASN A 728 -15.85 6.19 -9.58
CA ASN A 728 -17.04 5.91 -10.38
C ASN A 728 -17.18 4.39 -10.67
N ASP A 729 -18.04 3.72 -9.93
CA ASP A 729 -18.19 2.27 -9.96
C ASP A 729 -19.33 1.81 -10.87
N THR A 730 -19.18 0.61 -11.43
CA THR A 730 -20.23 -0.10 -12.17
C THR A 730 -20.62 -1.36 -11.41
N ILE A 731 -21.81 -1.38 -10.84
CA ILE A 731 -22.30 -2.45 -9.98
C ILE A 731 -23.52 -3.12 -10.60
N ALA A 732 -23.42 -4.42 -10.89
CA ALA A 732 -24.53 -5.29 -11.23
C ALA A 732 -24.75 -6.30 -10.10
N ALA A 733 -25.60 -5.98 -9.13
CA ALA A 733 -25.85 -6.85 -7.97
C ALA A 733 -26.53 -8.17 -8.35
N GLY A 734 -27.32 -8.19 -9.44
CA GLY A 734 -28.01 -9.39 -9.93
C GLY A 734 -29.24 -9.76 -9.11
N ASP A 735 -29.81 -10.94 -9.33
CA ASP A 735 -31.12 -11.31 -8.76
C ASP A 735 -31.06 -11.63 -7.26
N GLY A 736 -32.02 -11.13 -6.48
CA GLY A 736 -32.28 -11.46 -5.09
C GLY A 736 -32.48 -10.22 -4.23
N ASP A 737 -32.56 -10.38 -2.89
CA ASP A 737 -32.78 -9.22 -2.00
C ASP A 737 -31.42 -8.59 -1.63
N ASN A 738 -30.94 -7.65 -2.43
CA ASN A 738 -29.60 -7.11 -2.32
C ASN A 738 -29.51 -5.86 -1.42
N LYS A 739 -28.30 -5.61 -0.94
CA LYS A 739 -27.92 -4.33 -0.33
C LYS A 739 -26.68 -3.79 -1.05
N VAL A 740 -26.83 -2.65 -1.71
CA VAL A 740 -25.81 -2.01 -2.53
C VAL A 740 -25.53 -0.58 -2.05
N SER A 741 -24.27 -0.17 -2.08
CA SER A 741 -23.78 1.19 -1.86
C SER A 741 -22.79 1.51 -2.97
N GLY A 742 -22.93 2.64 -3.66
CA GLY A 742 -21.92 3.20 -4.53
C GLY A 742 -20.79 3.84 -3.72
N ASP A 743 -21.17 4.69 -2.77
CA ASP A 743 -20.32 5.50 -1.90
C ASP A 743 -19.81 6.79 -2.58
N ASP A 744 -18.51 7.02 -2.80
CA ASP A 744 -18.04 8.30 -3.36
C ASP A 744 -17.79 8.14 -4.87
N GLY A 745 -18.46 8.86 -5.75
CA GLY A 745 -18.26 8.75 -7.20
C GLY A 745 -19.57 8.89 -7.99
N ASN A 746 -19.47 8.96 -9.31
CA ASN A 746 -20.64 8.90 -10.18
C ASN A 746 -20.89 7.44 -10.56
N ASP A 747 -21.74 6.75 -9.80
CA ASP A 747 -21.89 5.30 -9.85
C ASP A 747 -23.02 4.84 -10.77
N VAL A 748 -22.87 3.65 -11.34
CA VAL A 748 -23.91 2.97 -12.12
C VAL A 748 -24.31 1.67 -11.43
N ILE A 749 -25.51 1.63 -10.85
CA ILE A 749 -25.96 0.50 -10.03
C ILE A 749 -27.22 -0.15 -10.63
N THR A 750 -27.17 -1.47 -10.82
CA THR A 750 -28.32 -2.29 -11.25
C THR A 750 -28.53 -3.50 -10.34
N SER A 751 -29.74 -3.75 -9.83
CA SER A 751 -30.03 -4.85 -8.88
C SER A 751 -31.08 -5.89 -9.31
N GLY A 752 -31.56 -5.86 -10.56
CA GLY A 752 -32.29 -7.00 -11.13
C GLY A 752 -33.69 -7.23 -10.54
N SER A 753 -33.94 -8.41 -9.98
CA SER A 753 -35.23 -8.75 -9.35
C SER A 753 -35.08 -9.06 -7.87
N GLY A 754 -36.01 -8.59 -7.03
CA GLY A 754 -35.96 -8.76 -5.58
C GLY A 754 -36.32 -7.49 -4.84
N SER A 755 -36.32 -7.54 -3.50
CA SER A 755 -36.54 -6.34 -2.68
C SER A 755 -35.21 -5.73 -2.26
N ASP A 756 -34.71 -4.81 -3.09
CA ASP A 756 -33.37 -4.27 -2.98
C ASP A 756 -33.27 -3.03 -2.09
N LYS A 757 -32.06 -2.79 -1.58
CA LYS A 757 -31.68 -1.56 -0.88
C LYS A 757 -30.46 -0.97 -1.56
N ILE A 758 -30.66 0.12 -2.28
CA ILE A 758 -29.62 0.81 -3.05
C ILE A 758 -29.36 2.18 -2.43
N LYS A 759 -28.08 2.55 -2.39
CA LYS A 759 -27.58 3.88 -2.08
C LYS A 759 -26.59 4.26 -3.18
N GLY A 760 -26.76 5.42 -3.80
CA GLY A 760 -25.77 6.02 -4.68
C GLY A 760 -24.61 6.51 -3.82
N GLY A 761 -24.66 7.74 -3.34
CA GLY A 761 -23.76 8.26 -2.32
C GLY A 761 -23.40 9.72 -2.57
N LEU A 762 -22.15 10.03 -2.85
CA LEU A 762 -21.71 11.36 -3.30
C LEU A 762 -21.42 11.30 -4.80
N GLY A 763 -21.99 12.17 -5.61
CA GLY A 763 -21.75 12.21 -7.05
C GLY A 763 -23.05 12.06 -7.84
N ASP A 764 -22.98 12.26 -9.15
CA ASP A 764 -24.16 12.12 -10.02
C ASP A 764 -24.37 10.62 -10.36
N ASP A 765 -25.28 9.95 -9.65
CA ASP A 765 -25.47 8.50 -9.72
C ASP A 765 -26.56 8.06 -10.71
N THR A 766 -26.45 6.83 -11.22
CA THR A 766 -27.48 6.16 -12.03
C THR A 766 -27.91 4.86 -11.40
N LEU A 767 -29.14 4.79 -10.88
CA LEU A 767 -29.67 3.68 -10.10
C LEU A 767 -30.84 2.99 -10.82
N SER A 768 -30.78 1.66 -10.97
CA SER A 768 -31.85 0.85 -11.59
C SER A 768 -32.17 -0.40 -10.76
N ALA A 769 -33.29 -0.42 -10.04
CA ALA A 769 -33.61 -1.53 -9.14
C ALA A 769 -34.33 -2.71 -9.83
N GLY A 770 -35.24 -2.46 -10.77
CA GLY A 770 -35.95 -3.50 -11.51
C GLY A 770 -37.25 -3.97 -10.83
N ASP A 771 -37.49 -5.28 -10.73
CA ASP A 771 -38.76 -5.80 -10.20
C ASP A 771 -38.67 -6.08 -8.69
N GLY A 772 -39.64 -5.60 -7.90
CA GLY A 772 -39.81 -5.91 -6.47
C GLY A 772 -40.05 -4.66 -5.62
N ASP A 773 -40.30 -4.84 -4.32
CA ASP A 773 -40.50 -3.69 -3.41
C ASP A 773 -39.14 -3.14 -2.97
N ASN A 774 -38.66 -2.08 -3.62
CA ASN A 774 -37.30 -1.56 -3.50
C ASN A 774 -37.21 -0.35 -2.56
N LYS A 775 -35.98 -0.09 -2.08
CA LYS A 775 -35.62 1.13 -1.39
C LYS A 775 -34.37 1.74 -2.01
N LEU A 776 -34.52 2.95 -2.56
CA LEU A 776 -33.46 3.70 -3.23
C LEU A 776 -33.24 5.05 -2.52
N ASP A 777 -31.99 5.51 -2.49
CA ASP A 777 -31.52 6.77 -1.92
C ASP A 777 -30.38 7.23 -2.84
N GLY A 778 -30.61 8.27 -3.64
CA GLY A 778 -29.65 8.83 -4.58
C GLY A 778 -28.43 9.33 -3.84
N GLY A 779 -28.58 10.42 -3.09
CA GLY A 779 -27.51 10.93 -2.23
C GLY A 779 -27.28 12.41 -2.45
N ASP A 780 -26.03 12.82 -2.58
CA ASP A 780 -25.65 14.17 -2.99
C ASP A 780 -25.25 14.10 -4.47
N GLY A 781 -25.77 14.95 -5.34
CA GLY A 781 -25.52 14.94 -6.79
C GLY A 781 -26.83 14.95 -7.59
N ASN A 782 -26.73 15.05 -8.91
CA ASN A 782 -27.90 15.03 -9.79
C ASN A 782 -28.13 13.59 -10.25
N ASP A 783 -29.03 12.88 -9.56
CA ASP A 783 -29.17 11.44 -9.70
C ASP A 783 -30.23 11.06 -10.76
N VAL A 784 -30.01 9.92 -11.42
CA VAL A 784 -30.99 9.29 -12.32
C VAL A 784 -31.45 7.98 -11.69
N ILE A 785 -32.71 7.93 -11.27
CA ILE A 785 -33.26 6.80 -10.52
C ILE A 785 -34.42 6.15 -11.26
N THR A 786 -34.33 4.84 -11.51
CA THR A 786 -35.42 4.01 -12.03
C THR A 786 -35.71 2.85 -11.06
N SER A 787 -36.86 2.85 -10.38
CA SER A 787 -37.16 1.80 -9.39
C SER A 787 -37.84 0.57 -9.99
N GLY A 788 -38.68 0.72 -11.02
CA GLY A 788 -39.18 -0.36 -11.86
C GLY A 788 -40.62 -0.78 -11.55
N SER A 789 -40.85 -2.00 -11.05
CA SER A 789 -42.21 -2.46 -10.69
C SER A 789 -42.25 -2.96 -9.26
N GLY A 790 -43.30 -2.64 -8.51
CA GLY A 790 -43.40 -2.95 -7.08
C GLY A 790 -43.81 -1.74 -6.27
N SER A 791 -43.96 -1.87 -4.95
CA SER A 791 -44.24 -0.72 -4.08
C SER A 791 -42.95 -0.14 -3.51
N ASP A 792 -42.40 0.86 -4.19
CA ASP A 792 -41.06 1.36 -3.95
C ASP A 792 -41.01 2.51 -2.93
N ASN A 793 -39.82 2.71 -2.35
CA ASN A 793 -39.52 3.91 -1.56
C ASN A 793 -38.24 4.54 -2.09
N VAL A 794 -38.39 5.68 -2.76
CA VAL A 794 -37.32 6.38 -3.46
C VAL A 794 -37.07 7.74 -2.81
N LYS A 795 -35.80 8.06 -2.62
CA LYS A 795 -35.32 9.39 -2.27
C LYS A 795 -34.28 9.79 -3.32
N GLY A 796 -34.41 10.97 -3.91
CA GLY A 796 -33.35 11.62 -4.70
C GLY A 796 -32.24 12.06 -3.75
N GLY A 797 -32.25 13.30 -3.33
CA GLY A 797 -31.41 13.78 -2.24
C GLY A 797 -31.09 15.25 -2.38
N ASP A 798 -29.82 15.60 -2.43
CA ASP A 798 -29.38 16.97 -2.71
C ASP A 798 -28.92 17.03 -4.17
N GLY A 799 -29.50 17.86 -5.03
CA GLY A 799 -29.17 17.99 -6.45
C GLY A 799 -30.43 17.97 -7.32
N ASP A 800 -30.29 18.27 -8.62
CA ASP A 800 -31.42 18.27 -9.56
C ASP A 800 -31.68 16.82 -10.05
N ASP A 801 -32.56 16.08 -9.37
CA ASP A 801 -32.74 14.64 -9.59
C ASP A 801 -33.75 14.30 -10.70
N THR A 802 -33.59 13.15 -11.36
CA THR A 802 -34.56 12.55 -12.29
C THR A 802 -35.02 11.19 -11.79
N ILE A 803 -36.30 11.06 -11.47
CA ILE A 803 -36.86 9.86 -10.82
C ILE A 803 -38.03 9.29 -11.64
N GLU A 804 -37.98 7.99 -11.96
CA GLU A 804 -39.06 7.21 -12.58
C GLU A 804 -39.35 5.95 -11.75
N THR A 805 -40.55 5.82 -11.16
CA THR A 805 -40.86 4.65 -10.29
C THR A 805 -41.70 3.56 -10.94
N GLY A 806 -42.33 3.84 -12.08
CA GLY A 806 -42.95 2.80 -12.90
C GLY A 806 -44.31 2.35 -12.37
N ALA A 807 -44.51 1.06 -12.08
CA ALA A 807 -45.82 0.54 -11.67
C ALA A 807 -45.79 0.10 -10.22
N GLY A 808 -46.68 0.62 -9.37
CA GLY A 808 -46.48 0.49 -7.95
C GLY A 808 -47.52 1.16 -7.08
N ALA A 809 -47.16 1.37 -5.82
CA ALA A 809 -47.84 2.32 -4.95
C ALA A 809 -46.72 2.93 -4.13
N ASP A 810 -46.10 3.92 -4.73
CA ASP A 810 -44.74 4.32 -4.48
C ASP A 810 -44.68 5.48 -3.49
N LYS A 811 -43.55 5.59 -2.80
CA LYS A 811 -43.25 6.74 -1.96
C LYS A 811 -42.00 7.40 -2.48
N ILE A 812 -42.16 8.61 -2.99
CA ILE A 812 -41.11 9.38 -3.64
C ILE A 812 -40.87 10.65 -2.85
N ASN A 813 -39.60 11.01 -2.69
CA ASN A 813 -39.16 12.29 -2.16
C ASN A 813 -37.98 12.77 -3.02
N GLY A 814 -38.15 13.84 -3.78
CA GLY A 814 -37.08 14.47 -4.57
C GLY A 814 -35.96 14.93 -3.65
N GLY A 815 -36.15 16.06 -2.97
CA GLY A 815 -35.22 16.51 -1.93
C GLY A 815 -34.91 17.99 -2.07
N ASP A 816 -33.63 18.35 -2.11
CA ASP A 816 -33.19 19.71 -2.37
C ASP A 816 -32.68 19.78 -3.82
N GLY A 817 -33.17 20.71 -4.65
CA GLY A 817 -32.82 20.80 -6.08
C GLY A 817 -34.07 20.91 -6.93
N ASN A 818 -33.92 21.12 -8.23
CA ASN A 818 -35.04 21.18 -9.16
C ASN A 818 -35.29 19.78 -9.72
N ASP A 819 -36.21 19.05 -9.09
CA ASP A 819 -36.38 17.62 -9.35
C ASP A 819 -37.37 17.36 -10.50
N THR A 820 -37.14 16.31 -11.28
CA THR A 820 -38.08 15.78 -12.28
C THR A 820 -38.56 14.40 -11.86
N ILE A 821 -39.85 14.26 -11.54
CA ILE A 821 -40.42 13.01 -11.01
C ILE A 821 -41.58 12.51 -11.88
N GLN A 822 -41.53 11.24 -12.27
CA GLN A 822 -42.62 10.49 -12.89
C GLN A 822 -42.96 9.28 -12.01
N ALA A 823 -44.09 9.33 -11.31
CA ALA A 823 -44.47 8.27 -10.38
C ALA A 823 -45.03 7.03 -11.10
N GLY A 824 -45.84 7.25 -12.15
CA GLY A 824 -46.19 6.20 -13.10
C GLY A 824 -47.59 5.65 -12.86
N ALA A 825 -47.73 4.38 -12.51
CA ALA A 825 -49.04 3.73 -12.36
C ALA A 825 -49.26 3.18 -10.96
N GLY A 826 -50.31 3.64 -10.30
CA GLY A 826 -50.87 3.21 -9.03
C GLY A 826 -51.02 4.38 -8.07
N ASP A 827 -51.46 4.11 -6.83
CA ASP A 827 -51.79 5.19 -5.88
C ASP A 827 -50.50 5.69 -5.19
N ASP A 828 -49.88 6.73 -5.72
CA ASP A 828 -48.54 7.16 -5.35
C ASP A 828 -48.53 8.30 -4.32
N LYS A 829 -47.40 8.42 -3.62
CA LYS A 829 -47.13 9.51 -2.69
C LYS A 829 -45.84 10.22 -3.07
N VAL A 830 -45.98 11.41 -3.64
CA VAL A 830 -44.88 12.23 -4.14
C VAL A 830 -44.64 13.45 -3.24
N ILE A 831 -43.38 13.73 -2.95
CA ILE A 831 -42.90 14.98 -2.37
C ILE A 831 -41.79 15.48 -3.31
N GLY A 832 -41.90 16.72 -3.82
CA GLY A 832 -40.81 17.36 -4.58
C GLY A 832 -39.71 17.74 -3.59
N GLY A 833 -39.77 18.94 -3.04
CA GLY A 833 -39.01 19.31 -1.85
C GLY A 833 -38.68 20.79 -1.82
N ASN A 834 -37.41 21.14 -1.97
CA ASN A 834 -36.95 22.52 -2.13
C ASN A 834 -36.40 22.70 -3.54
N GLY A 835 -36.87 23.68 -4.30
CA GLY A 835 -36.44 23.93 -5.68
C GLY A 835 -37.67 23.99 -6.59
N ASP A 836 -37.46 24.38 -7.84
CA ASP A 836 -38.55 24.51 -8.82
C ASP A 836 -38.79 23.13 -9.46
N ASP A 837 -39.71 22.34 -8.88
CA ASP A 837 -39.87 20.92 -9.21
C ASP A 837 -40.83 20.67 -10.40
N SER A 838 -40.62 19.57 -11.14
CA SER A 838 -41.50 19.07 -12.20
C SER A 838 -42.03 17.68 -11.85
N LEU A 839 -43.30 17.59 -11.46
CA LEU A 839 -43.89 16.37 -10.89
C LEU A 839 -45.06 15.86 -11.75
N ASP A 840 -45.10 14.55 -12.03
CA ASP A 840 -46.20 13.86 -12.72
C ASP A 840 -46.61 12.61 -11.92
N GLY A 841 -47.86 12.58 -11.44
CA GLY A 841 -48.44 11.45 -10.69
C GLY A 841 -48.69 10.24 -11.59
N GLY A 842 -49.36 10.46 -12.72
CA GLY A 842 -49.62 9.41 -13.72
C GLY A 842 -50.99 8.77 -13.54
N GLU A 843 -51.10 7.43 -13.60
CA GLU A 843 -52.38 6.73 -13.42
C GLU A 843 -52.58 6.35 -11.95
N GLY A 844 -53.64 6.75 -11.27
CA GLY A 844 -53.92 6.33 -9.88
C GLY A 844 -54.49 7.45 -9.02
N ASP A 845 -54.94 7.13 -7.80
CA ASP A 845 -55.41 8.17 -6.86
C ASP A 845 -54.21 8.75 -6.07
N ASP A 846 -53.55 9.77 -6.62
CA ASP A 846 -52.25 10.21 -6.13
C ASP A 846 -52.31 11.23 -5.00
N LYS A 847 -51.20 11.30 -4.25
CA LYS A 847 -50.97 12.33 -3.24
C LYS A 847 -49.63 13.03 -3.46
N ILE A 848 -49.71 14.25 -3.95
CA ILE A 848 -48.55 15.08 -4.30
C ILE A 848 -48.45 16.29 -3.36
N ASN A 849 -47.24 16.57 -2.87
CA ASN A 849 -46.91 17.83 -2.22
C ASN A 849 -45.62 18.37 -2.84
N ALA A 850 -45.73 19.42 -3.66
CA ALA A 850 -44.62 19.92 -4.47
C ALA A 850 -43.50 20.48 -3.58
N GLY A 851 -43.79 21.49 -2.75
CA GLY A 851 -42.85 21.88 -1.70
C GLY A 851 -42.61 23.38 -1.66
N ASN A 852 -41.34 23.79 -1.74
CA ASN A 852 -40.95 25.18 -1.84
C ASN A 852 -40.29 25.41 -3.20
N GLY A 853 -40.71 26.41 -3.95
CA GLY A 853 -40.20 26.71 -5.30
C GLY A 853 -41.37 27.05 -6.21
N ASP A 854 -41.09 27.52 -7.42
CA ASP A 854 -42.12 27.72 -8.44
C ASP A 854 -42.33 26.38 -9.18
N ASP A 855 -43.25 25.54 -8.70
CA ASP A 855 -43.38 24.14 -9.11
C ASP A 855 -44.30 23.93 -10.33
N THR A 856 -44.06 22.89 -11.13
CA THR A 856 -44.97 22.38 -12.17
C THR A 856 -45.48 20.99 -11.78
N VAL A 857 -46.79 20.82 -11.63
CA VAL A 857 -47.38 19.59 -11.09
C VAL A 857 -48.53 19.09 -11.95
N GLY A 858 -48.50 17.81 -12.34
CA GLY A 858 -49.61 17.07 -12.93
C GLY A 858 -50.06 15.94 -11.99
N GLY A 859 -51.38 15.82 -11.75
CA GLY A 859 -51.98 14.66 -11.09
C GLY A 859 -52.02 13.46 -12.03
N GLY A 860 -52.70 13.62 -13.16
CA GLY A 860 -52.80 12.59 -14.19
C GLY A 860 -54.22 12.02 -14.26
N ASP A 861 -54.36 10.70 -14.32
CA ASP A 861 -55.64 10.01 -14.34
C ASP A 861 -55.97 9.45 -12.94
N GLY A 862 -57.00 9.96 -12.26
CA GLY A 862 -57.44 9.45 -10.96
C GLY A 862 -58.02 10.54 -10.06
N ALA A 863 -58.31 10.24 -8.80
CA ALA A 863 -58.83 11.23 -7.86
C ALA A 863 -57.73 11.79 -6.96
N ASP A 864 -57.03 12.79 -7.45
CA ASP A 864 -55.75 13.25 -6.93
C ASP A 864 -55.87 14.25 -5.79
N LYS A 865 -54.83 14.32 -4.97
CA LYS A 865 -54.67 15.33 -3.91
C LYS A 865 -53.33 16.01 -4.06
N ILE A 866 -53.37 17.23 -4.58
CA ILE A 866 -52.19 18.01 -4.89
C ILE A 866 -52.12 19.22 -3.97
N LYS A 867 -50.93 19.45 -3.43
CA LYS A 867 -50.58 20.67 -2.71
C LYS A 867 -49.34 21.28 -3.36
N GLY A 868 -49.43 22.53 -3.83
CA GLY A 868 -48.32 23.29 -4.40
C GLY A 868 -47.28 23.57 -3.32
N GLY A 869 -47.49 24.62 -2.55
CA GLY A 869 -46.73 24.83 -1.31
C GLY A 869 -46.36 26.27 -1.11
N THR A 870 -45.09 26.62 -1.31
CA THR A 870 -44.68 28.03 -1.35
C THR A 870 -44.00 28.33 -2.67
N GLY A 871 -44.41 29.41 -3.33
CA GLY A 871 -43.90 29.77 -4.65
C GLY A 871 -45.08 29.98 -5.59
N ASN A 872 -44.83 30.20 -6.88
CA ASN A 872 -45.88 30.39 -7.87
C ASN A 872 -46.01 29.10 -8.68
N ASP A 873 -46.96 28.25 -8.30
CA ASP A 873 -47.05 26.89 -8.82
C ASP A 873 -47.98 26.81 -10.05
N ASP A 874 -47.66 25.97 -11.06
CA ASP A 874 -48.55 25.58 -12.17
C ASP A 874 -49.05 24.14 -11.93
N ILE A 875 -50.30 24.02 -11.47
CA ILE A 875 -50.90 22.76 -11.02
C ILE A 875 -52.04 22.35 -11.96
N ARG A 876 -51.96 21.11 -12.48
CA ARG A 876 -53.01 20.46 -13.26
C ARG A 876 -53.48 19.18 -12.57
N GLY A 877 -54.79 19.05 -12.32
CA GLY A 877 -55.40 17.83 -11.77
C GLY A 877 -55.35 16.71 -12.80
N GLY A 878 -56.03 16.88 -13.92
CA GLY A 878 -56.04 15.92 -15.02
C GLY A 878 -57.42 15.31 -15.20
N SER A 879 -57.54 13.98 -15.27
CA SER A 879 -58.83 13.30 -15.35
C SER A 879 -59.24 12.80 -13.97
N GLY A 880 -60.42 13.16 -13.47
CA GLY A 880 -60.98 12.60 -12.23
C GLY A 880 -61.58 13.67 -11.33
N ASP A 881 -61.86 13.33 -10.08
CA ASP A 881 -62.43 14.28 -9.11
C ASP A 881 -61.32 14.74 -8.14
N ASP A 882 -60.64 15.83 -8.47
CA ASP A 882 -59.37 16.22 -7.86
C ASP A 882 -59.50 17.24 -6.73
N LEU A 883 -58.49 17.28 -5.87
CA LEU A 883 -58.33 18.29 -4.81
C LEU A 883 -56.99 19.01 -4.95
N LEU A 884 -57.05 20.27 -5.38
CA LEU A 884 -55.89 21.13 -5.60
C LEU A 884 -55.83 22.23 -4.52
N ASP A 885 -54.67 22.38 -3.87
CA ASP A 885 -54.38 23.45 -2.90
C ASP A 885 -53.05 24.13 -3.24
N GLY A 886 -53.09 25.27 -3.96
CA GLY A 886 -51.91 26.06 -4.35
C GLY A 886 -51.08 26.52 -3.15
N SER A 887 -51.77 26.85 -2.06
CA SER A 887 -51.21 27.25 -0.76
C SER A 887 -50.74 28.71 -0.69
N ALA A 888 -49.46 29.01 -0.91
CA ALA A 888 -48.91 30.36 -0.72
C ALA A 888 -48.07 30.77 -1.93
N GLY A 889 -48.24 32.01 -2.39
CA GLY A 889 -47.73 32.48 -3.67
C GLY A 889 -48.83 32.56 -4.72
N SER A 890 -48.49 33.04 -5.92
CA SER A 890 -49.47 33.38 -6.96
C SER A 890 -49.61 32.21 -7.94
N ASP A 891 -50.55 31.32 -7.65
CA ASP A 891 -50.60 30.00 -8.27
C ASP A 891 -51.51 29.97 -9.51
N ARG A 892 -51.23 29.05 -10.44
CA ARG A 892 -52.08 28.71 -11.58
C ARG A 892 -52.65 27.30 -11.37
N LEU A 893 -53.98 27.18 -11.31
CA LEU A 893 -54.66 25.91 -11.04
C LEU A 893 -55.64 25.56 -12.17
N GLU A 894 -55.50 24.37 -12.75
CA GLU A 894 -56.39 23.76 -13.74
C GLU A 894 -56.91 22.43 -13.20
N GLY A 895 -58.22 22.30 -12.95
CA GLY A 895 -58.80 21.04 -12.45
C GLY A 895 -58.69 19.93 -13.48
N GLY A 896 -59.19 20.20 -14.69
CA GLY A 896 -59.24 19.24 -15.77
C GLY A 896 -60.60 18.53 -15.81
N ALA A 897 -60.65 17.32 -16.35
CA ALA A 897 -61.90 16.63 -16.58
C ALA A 897 -62.47 16.01 -15.29
N GLY A 898 -63.54 16.58 -14.76
CA GLY A 898 -64.30 15.97 -13.66
C GLY A 898 -65.00 17.00 -12.79
N THR A 899 -65.14 16.73 -11.50
CA THR A 899 -65.71 17.70 -10.55
C THR A 899 -64.73 18.03 -9.45
N ASP A 900 -63.94 19.07 -9.69
CA ASP A 900 -62.74 19.32 -8.89
C ASP A 900 -62.98 20.32 -7.76
N ILE A 901 -62.05 20.34 -6.82
CA ILE A 901 -62.01 21.28 -5.71
C ILE A 901 -60.69 22.04 -5.74
N LEU A 902 -60.76 23.31 -6.12
CA LEU A 902 -59.60 24.17 -6.24
C LEU A 902 -59.57 25.18 -5.09
N LYS A 903 -58.39 25.35 -4.51
CA LYS A 903 -58.07 26.31 -3.46
C LYS A 903 -56.77 26.99 -3.84
N GLY A 904 -56.80 28.29 -4.10
CA GLY A 904 -55.62 29.06 -4.50
C GLY A 904 -54.77 29.33 -3.26
N GLY A 905 -55.12 30.36 -2.50
CA GLY A 905 -54.41 30.67 -1.29
C GLY A 905 -54.82 32.01 -0.71
N GLY A 906 -53.83 32.75 -0.19
CA GLY A 906 -54.04 34.12 0.28
C GLY A 906 -53.50 35.20 -0.66
N ASP A 907 -52.83 34.81 -1.74
CA ASP A 907 -52.15 35.67 -2.70
C ASP A 907 -52.95 35.70 -4.02
N ALA A 908 -52.35 36.14 -5.14
CA ALA A 908 -53.08 36.41 -6.38
C ALA A 908 -53.08 35.20 -7.32
N ASP A 909 -54.15 34.40 -7.30
CA ASP A 909 -54.19 33.12 -8.00
C ASP A 909 -54.97 33.15 -9.33
N VAL A 910 -54.62 32.28 -10.27
CA VAL A 910 -55.31 32.10 -11.56
C VAL A 910 -55.96 30.72 -11.61
N PHE A 911 -57.29 30.69 -11.72
CA PHE A 911 -58.03 29.44 -11.93
C PHE A 911 -58.38 29.29 -13.42
N VAL A 912 -58.02 28.17 -14.00
CA VAL A 912 -57.99 27.93 -15.45
C VAL A 912 -59.13 27.02 -15.88
N PHE A 913 -59.82 27.41 -16.94
CA PHE A 913 -60.81 26.62 -17.67
C PHE A 913 -60.46 26.70 -19.15
N ALA A 914 -59.57 25.82 -19.58
CA ALA A 914 -59.05 25.72 -20.93
C ALA A 914 -60.06 25.08 -21.91
N SER A 915 -60.98 24.25 -21.43
CA SER A 915 -61.97 23.54 -22.24
C SER A 915 -63.33 23.41 -21.55
N ALA A 916 -64.33 22.90 -22.28
CA ALA A 916 -65.63 22.54 -21.71
C ALA A 916 -65.58 21.29 -20.80
N GLU A 917 -64.49 20.51 -20.84
CA GLU A 917 -64.28 19.36 -19.96
C GLU A 917 -63.93 19.80 -18.54
N ASP A 918 -63.36 21.01 -18.38
CA ASP A 918 -62.99 21.62 -17.08
C ASP A 918 -64.19 22.22 -16.33
N ALA A 919 -65.39 22.10 -16.89
CA ALA A 919 -66.59 22.72 -16.34
C ALA A 919 -67.22 21.85 -15.24
N GLY A 920 -67.47 22.43 -14.07
CA GLY A 920 -68.11 21.74 -12.94
C GLY A 920 -67.46 21.97 -11.59
N ASP A 921 -66.32 22.68 -11.58
CA ASP A 921 -65.43 22.76 -10.42
C ASP A 921 -65.92 23.67 -9.30
N THR A 922 -65.38 23.44 -8.10
CA THR A 922 -65.62 24.23 -6.91
C THR A 922 -64.40 25.04 -6.50
N LEU A 923 -64.48 26.36 -6.61
CA LEU A 923 -63.45 27.29 -6.14
C LEU A 923 -63.75 27.69 -4.70
N ARG A 924 -62.88 27.31 -3.76
CA ARG A 924 -63.18 27.39 -2.32
C ARG A 924 -62.96 28.75 -1.68
N ASP A 925 -62.02 29.55 -2.17
CA ASP A 925 -61.59 30.81 -1.57
C ASP A 925 -61.39 31.97 -2.55
N PHE A 926 -61.84 31.82 -3.81
CA PHE A 926 -61.76 32.87 -4.84
C PHE A 926 -62.17 34.27 -4.33
N LYS A 927 -61.25 35.23 -4.43
CA LYS A 927 -61.37 36.58 -3.90
C LYS A 927 -60.56 37.61 -4.69
N LEU A 928 -61.26 38.37 -5.53
CA LEU A 928 -60.73 39.52 -6.29
C LEU A 928 -59.90 40.54 -5.49
N SER A 929 -60.11 40.64 -4.16
CA SER A 929 -59.32 41.58 -3.35
C SER A 929 -57.89 41.09 -3.07
N ASP A 930 -57.67 39.78 -3.19
CA ASP A 930 -56.39 39.13 -2.97
C ASP A 930 -55.59 39.07 -4.28
N GLY A 931 -56.30 39.15 -5.41
CA GLY A 931 -55.75 39.34 -6.75
C GLY A 931 -56.22 38.28 -7.74
N ASP A 932 -57.08 37.37 -7.27
CA ASP A 932 -57.50 36.19 -8.02
C ASP A 932 -58.20 36.53 -9.33
N ALA A 933 -57.92 35.73 -10.35
CA ALA A 933 -58.49 35.85 -11.68
C ALA A 933 -58.90 34.47 -12.24
N LEU A 934 -59.77 34.51 -13.25
CA LEU A 934 -60.21 33.35 -14.01
C LEU A 934 -59.64 33.42 -15.43
N ASP A 935 -58.94 32.38 -15.86
CA ASP A 935 -58.50 32.21 -17.24
C ASP A 935 -59.49 31.27 -17.96
N ILE A 936 -60.42 31.87 -18.70
CA ILE A 936 -61.42 31.13 -19.50
C ILE A 936 -61.17 31.29 -21.00
N GLY A 937 -59.99 31.76 -21.40
CA GLY A 937 -59.68 32.09 -22.79
C GLY A 937 -59.79 30.89 -23.72
N GLY A 938 -59.31 29.73 -23.26
CA GLY A 938 -59.41 28.46 -23.98
C GLY A 938 -60.86 28.02 -24.16
N LEU A 939 -61.65 28.01 -23.08
CA LEU A 939 -63.07 27.66 -23.12
C LEU A 939 -63.86 28.56 -24.08
N LEU A 940 -63.65 29.89 -24.04
CA LEU A 940 -64.35 30.82 -24.93
C LEU A 940 -64.00 30.59 -26.40
N LEU A 941 -62.74 30.21 -26.69
CA LEU A 941 -62.31 29.85 -28.04
C LEU A 941 -62.99 28.56 -28.51
N GLU A 942 -63.11 27.54 -27.65
CA GLU A 942 -63.86 26.31 -27.95
C GLU A 942 -65.34 26.60 -28.25
N LEU A 943 -65.93 27.55 -27.52
CA LEU A 943 -67.31 27.99 -27.68
C LEU A 943 -67.53 28.98 -28.85
N ASP A 944 -66.51 29.25 -29.67
CA ASP A 944 -66.53 30.18 -30.81
C ASP A 944 -67.00 31.61 -30.42
N THR A 945 -66.53 32.11 -29.28
CA THR A 945 -66.83 33.45 -28.76
C THR A 945 -65.57 34.14 -28.20
N ASN A 946 -65.71 35.35 -27.67
CA ASN A 946 -64.68 36.05 -26.90
C ASN A 946 -65.29 36.69 -25.65
N LEU A 947 -64.44 37.21 -24.76
CA LEU A 947 -64.87 37.75 -23.47
C LEU A 947 -65.78 38.98 -23.61
N GLU A 948 -65.44 39.91 -24.51
CA GLU A 948 -66.23 41.14 -24.75
C GLU A 948 -67.65 40.80 -25.24
N ASP A 949 -67.76 39.88 -26.18
CA ASP A 949 -69.04 39.43 -26.72
C ASP A 949 -69.84 38.66 -25.67
N ALA A 950 -69.21 37.76 -24.92
CA ALA A 950 -69.88 36.94 -23.90
C ALA A 950 -70.41 37.77 -22.71
N LEU A 951 -69.68 38.80 -22.27
CA LEU A 951 -70.12 39.73 -21.23
C LEU A 951 -71.23 40.67 -21.75
N SER A 952 -71.09 41.20 -22.96
CA SER A 952 -72.05 42.18 -23.51
C SER A 952 -73.38 41.54 -23.94
N SER A 953 -73.37 40.28 -24.37
CA SER A 953 -74.59 39.51 -24.65
C SER A 953 -75.32 39.04 -23.39
N GLY A 954 -74.63 39.00 -22.25
CA GLY A 954 -75.10 38.36 -21.02
C GLY A 954 -75.06 36.83 -21.07
N SER A 955 -74.35 36.26 -22.06
CA SER A 955 -74.12 34.82 -22.14
C SER A 955 -73.23 34.33 -21.02
N LEU A 956 -72.21 35.10 -20.61
CA LEU A 956 -71.44 34.82 -19.40
C LEU A 956 -72.07 35.55 -18.21
N SER A 957 -72.53 34.81 -17.20
CA SER A 957 -73.29 35.38 -16.08
C SER A 957 -73.06 34.61 -14.76
N LEU A 958 -73.48 35.23 -13.65
CA LEU A 958 -73.57 34.55 -12.35
C LEU A 958 -74.98 34.00 -12.14
N SER A 959 -75.10 32.74 -11.74
CA SER A 959 -76.40 32.11 -11.53
C SER A 959 -77.17 32.76 -10.37
N SER A 960 -78.50 32.78 -10.49
CA SER A 960 -79.39 33.36 -9.47
C SER A 960 -79.77 32.38 -8.35
N THR A 961 -79.10 31.23 -8.29
CA THR A 961 -79.35 30.16 -7.31
C THR A 961 -78.69 30.41 -5.96
N LYS A 962 -78.95 29.52 -4.99
CA LYS A 962 -78.34 29.58 -3.65
C LYS A 962 -76.82 29.35 -3.71
N ASP A 963 -76.40 28.47 -4.61
CA ASP A 963 -75.00 28.23 -4.96
C ASP A 963 -74.72 29.03 -6.23
N VAL A 964 -73.77 29.96 -6.18
CA VAL A 964 -73.53 30.94 -7.26
C VAL A 964 -72.51 30.37 -8.23
N TRP A 965 -72.99 30.00 -9.41
CA TRP A 965 -72.17 29.44 -10.48
C TRP A 965 -71.80 30.55 -11.47
N LEU A 966 -70.53 30.62 -11.87
CA LEU A 966 -70.18 31.20 -13.15
C LEU A 966 -70.69 30.26 -14.24
N GLN A 967 -71.47 30.79 -15.18
CA GLN A 967 -72.13 29.99 -16.20
C GLN A 967 -72.09 30.67 -17.57
N TYR A 968 -72.01 29.86 -18.62
CA TYR A 968 -72.14 30.30 -20.00
C TYR A 968 -73.44 29.79 -20.62
N ASP A 969 -74.23 30.70 -21.16
CA ASP A 969 -75.53 30.44 -21.77
C ASP A 969 -75.57 30.92 -23.23
N ALA A 970 -75.62 29.98 -24.16
CA ALA A 970 -75.54 30.27 -25.59
C ALA A 970 -76.74 31.08 -26.12
N ASP A 971 -77.89 31.09 -25.43
CA ASP A 971 -79.07 31.89 -25.78
C ASP A 971 -79.25 33.17 -24.92
N GLY A 972 -78.29 33.45 -24.03
CA GLY A 972 -78.22 34.61 -23.14
C GLY A 972 -78.84 34.36 -21.75
N GLU A 973 -78.70 35.32 -20.83
CA GLU A 973 -79.12 35.16 -19.41
C GLU A 973 -80.55 34.58 -19.25
N GLY A 974 -80.65 33.33 -18.74
CA GLY A 974 -81.92 32.69 -18.37
C GLY A 974 -82.43 31.61 -19.34
N GLY A 975 -81.55 31.07 -20.18
CA GLY A 975 -81.76 29.91 -21.04
C GLY A 975 -82.03 28.60 -20.31
N SER A 976 -82.30 27.54 -21.08
CA SER A 976 -82.78 26.27 -20.52
C SER A 976 -81.69 25.29 -20.07
N ASP A 977 -80.41 25.52 -20.39
CA ASP A 977 -79.31 24.60 -20.09
C ASP A 977 -77.92 25.30 -20.14
N PRO A 978 -77.63 26.22 -19.19
CA PRO A 978 -76.34 26.91 -19.18
C PRO A 978 -75.21 25.96 -18.75
N LEU A 979 -74.04 26.08 -19.40
CA LEU A 979 -72.83 25.40 -18.99
C LEU A 979 -72.37 25.97 -17.64
N GLN A 980 -72.30 25.13 -16.62
CA GLN A 980 -71.83 25.51 -15.29
C GLN A 980 -70.32 25.42 -15.25
N ILE A 981 -69.63 26.55 -15.39
CA ILE A 981 -68.16 26.60 -15.46
C ILE A 981 -67.58 26.31 -14.07
N ALA A 982 -67.92 27.14 -13.08
CA ALA A 982 -67.34 27.06 -11.75
C ALA A 982 -68.30 27.50 -10.66
N TRP A 983 -68.36 26.76 -9.55
CA TRP A 983 -69.03 27.18 -8.33
C TRP A 983 -68.10 28.05 -7.48
N LEU A 984 -68.40 29.35 -7.39
CA LEU A 984 -67.58 30.32 -6.69
C LEU A 984 -68.04 30.49 -5.23
N LYS A 985 -67.34 29.85 -4.30
CA LYS A 985 -67.74 29.86 -2.90
C LYS A 985 -67.45 31.21 -2.25
N GLY A 986 -68.49 31.84 -1.70
CA GLY A 986 -68.39 33.13 -1.01
C GLY A 986 -68.81 34.32 -1.86
N ILE A 987 -68.96 34.13 -3.18
CA ILE A 987 -69.56 35.09 -4.11
C ILE A 987 -71.08 35.09 -3.97
N LYS A 988 -71.70 36.26 -4.12
CA LYS A 988 -73.16 36.44 -4.08
C LYS A 988 -73.68 36.68 -5.49
N SER A 989 -74.90 36.21 -5.77
CA SER A 989 -75.60 36.50 -7.03
C SER A 989 -75.90 37.99 -7.26
N SER A 990 -75.65 38.86 -6.27
CA SER A 990 -75.73 40.32 -6.41
C SER A 990 -74.42 40.97 -6.87
N ASP A 991 -73.31 40.25 -6.85
CA ASP A 991 -72.02 40.78 -7.27
C ASP A 991 -72.03 41.01 -8.79
N GLN A 992 -71.32 42.04 -9.25
CA GLN A 992 -71.28 42.39 -10.67
C GLN A 992 -70.09 41.67 -11.30
N LEU A 993 -70.37 40.82 -12.28
CA LEU A 993 -69.35 40.24 -13.13
C LEU A 993 -68.80 41.33 -14.06
N THR A 994 -67.49 41.57 -13.99
CA THR A 994 -66.79 42.60 -14.77
C THR A 994 -65.54 42.01 -15.41
N GLU A 995 -64.96 42.71 -16.39
CA GLU A 995 -63.71 42.28 -17.04
C GLU A 995 -62.58 42.02 -16.04
N ASP A 996 -62.52 42.76 -14.93
CA ASP A 996 -61.50 42.62 -13.87
C ASP A 996 -61.46 41.23 -13.17
N TRP A 997 -62.41 40.32 -13.46
CA TRP A 997 -62.39 38.94 -12.94
C TRP A 997 -61.53 38.01 -13.80
N PHE A 998 -61.09 38.46 -14.97
CA PHE A 998 -60.46 37.64 -16.00
C PHE A 998 -59.09 38.22 -16.37
N ILE A 999 -58.19 37.34 -16.85
CA ILE A 999 -56.83 37.70 -17.29
C ILE A 999 -56.67 37.68 -18.82
#